data_AF-A0A4S4KBG5-F1
#
_entry.id   AF-A0A4S4KBG5-F1
#
_cell.length_a   1.000
_cell.length_b   1.000
_cell.length_c   1.000
_cell.angle_alpha   90.00
_cell.angle_beta   90.00
_cell.angle_gamma   90.00
#
_symmetry.space_group_name_H-M   'P 1'
#
loop_
_entity.id
_entity.type
_entity.pdbx_description
1 polymer ?
#
loop_
_entity_poly.entity_id
_entity_poly.type
_entity_poly.pdbx_seq_one_letter_code
_entity_poly.pdbx_strand_id
1 'polypeptide(L)'
;MVRRKKDLVTRDNARKQPELAKTSSNFIKDRKCHGNETILASYFSWVLCALISLAAILAQRSFNFRAILPKVAIQTMSPQADTNASLPKTQAEWRKALDALPSTPGNIPAFFFGHGSPLLAFEESDLGGRFNPSVIKHAGPKGPLANFLKDFGKSLLDKYKPKAIVVFSAHWETDTERVVTDYGGENPLLYDYYGFQPALYKLKFKSRGDSGISQRVVELFKEAGHLSRTTSKTESRGEDGRGFSGPGFDHGVFVPFRLMFGTEFMDVPIVEASIDATLDPAKNWAVGQAVRKLREEGVLVLSGGLTIHNLRDFSCFAEESAEPGYKEFDKAILDAVALSDPKDRKSAMVNLTKHAWFRMAHPREDHLIPFDEEDEPIVVDSEPRISDPKLVAQDPAALQLQGREHRKPSREMLQLEERMEVDYRRLSTSPRPAFRHLEDEQSHVERNGSLKLTDFEVKGTLGTGTFGRVLLVRLRNSSSSDSQHCFALKVLRKTEIVRLRQVEHVNAERYILSRVRHPFIVDLYATFQDNLNIYMMLSYVPGGELFTHLRRAQRFTPDVTRFYLATIILALKYLHSFNIIYRDLKPENLLLDSRGYLRITDFGFAKIVDDRTWTLCGTPEYLAPEIIQSDGHGKAADWWACGILAYEMMVGYPPFYDETAYGIYEKILKGKVHWPKEMDRLSRDIIKAFLHPDRSKRLGNLIGGAQDVLDHPWFRGVDWDALERREIRAPIIPQVASHDDTRHFSRLPLPPAEEIPGLIREEQPRNLHQRFDPIEYQFLEF
;
A
#
# COMPACT_ATOMS: atom_id res chain seq x y z
N MET A 1 45.02 2.49 -30.24
CA MET A 1 45.40 3.10 -31.53
C MET A 1 44.69 2.35 -32.66
N VAL A 2 44.12 3.04 -33.66
CA VAL A 2 43.72 2.52 -35.01
C VAL A 2 42.81 1.25 -35.11
N ARG A 3 41.50 1.51 -35.31
CA ARG A 3 40.59 1.00 -36.37
C ARG A 3 40.38 -0.52 -36.71
N ARG A 4 39.09 -0.91 -36.58
CA ARG A 4 38.15 -1.45 -37.62
C ARG A 4 38.31 -2.86 -38.25
N LYS A 5 37.18 -3.61 -38.17
CA LYS A 5 36.48 -4.41 -39.23
C LYS A 5 37.21 -5.67 -39.78
N LYS A 6 36.54 -6.74 -40.22
CA LYS A 6 35.38 -6.82 -41.14
C LYS A 6 34.49 -8.07 -40.98
N ASP A 7 33.20 -7.91 -41.31
CA ASP A 7 32.46 -8.48 -42.46
C ASP A 7 32.89 -9.89 -42.99
N LEU A 8 32.05 -10.85 -43.46
CA LEU A 8 30.59 -11.14 -43.48
C LEU A 8 30.36 -12.46 -44.30
N VAL A 9 29.12 -12.99 -44.38
CA VAL A 9 28.56 -13.78 -45.55
C VAL A 9 29.12 -15.21 -45.82
N THR A 10 28.38 -16.28 -46.21
CA THR A 10 26.93 -16.63 -46.28
C THR A 10 26.69 -18.16 -46.52
N ARG A 11 25.48 -18.63 -46.16
CA ARG A 11 24.56 -19.52 -46.93
C ARG A 11 24.66 -21.06 -46.96
N ASP A 12 23.44 -21.61 -47.09
CA ASP A 12 22.99 -22.83 -47.78
C ASP A 12 23.45 -24.21 -47.26
N ASN A 13 22.71 -25.33 -47.42
CA ASN A 13 21.29 -25.69 -47.56
C ASN A 13 21.29 -27.16 -48.03
N ALA A 14 20.57 -28.10 -47.38
CA ALA A 14 19.85 -29.20 -48.06
C ALA A 14 19.35 -30.32 -47.11
N ARG A 15 18.02 -30.54 -47.16
CA ARG A 15 17.28 -31.83 -47.15
C ARG A 15 18.07 -33.14 -46.92
N LYS A 16 17.54 -34.00 -46.03
CA LYS A 16 16.76 -35.20 -46.44
C LYS A 16 16.07 -35.93 -45.27
N GLN A 17 14.76 -36.12 -45.41
CA GLN A 17 13.98 -37.28 -44.93
C GLN A 17 13.89 -38.29 -46.13
N PRO A 18 13.28 -39.52 -46.07
CA PRO A 18 11.97 -39.77 -45.43
C PRO A 18 11.68 -41.23 -44.93
N GLU A 19 10.39 -41.51 -44.62
CA GLU A 19 9.67 -42.80 -44.78
C GLU A 19 10.07 -44.06 -43.95
N LEU A 20 9.18 -45.02 -43.62
CA LEU A 20 7.71 -45.08 -43.49
C LEU A 20 7.33 -46.38 -42.71
N ALA A 21 6.02 -46.58 -42.47
CA ALA A 21 5.34 -47.88 -42.26
C ALA A 21 5.58 -48.65 -40.94
N LYS A 22 4.64 -49.50 -40.44
CA LYS A 22 3.15 -49.52 -40.45
C LYS A 22 2.68 -50.69 -39.54
N THR A 23 1.36 -50.81 -39.32
CA THR A 23 0.64 -51.98 -38.73
C THR A 23 0.92 -52.35 -37.26
N SER A 24 0.05 -53.08 -36.54
CA SER A 24 -1.41 -52.96 -36.24
C SER A 24 -1.92 -54.29 -35.66
N SER A 25 -3.11 -54.29 -35.04
CA SER A 25 -3.79 -55.44 -34.41
C SER A 25 -3.13 -55.92 -33.11
N ASN A 26 -3.80 -56.48 -32.10
CA ASN A 26 -5.18 -56.52 -31.57
C ASN A 26 -5.22 -57.84 -30.79
N PHE A 27 -5.67 -57.85 -29.54
CA PHE A 27 -6.39 -59.03 -29.02
C PHE A 27 -7.38 -58.62 -27.93
N ILE A 28 -8.58 -59.19 -28.00
CA ILE A 28 -9.67 -59.01 -27.04
C ILE A 28 -10.08 -60.39 -26.54
N LYS A 29 -10.22 -60.56 -25.22
CA LYS A 29 -11.21 -61.39 -24.50
C LYS A 29 -10.86 -61.47 -22.99
N ASP A 30 -11.74 -61.85 -22.06
CA ASP A 30 -13.20 -61.73 -21.86
C ASP A 30 -13.52 -62.48 -20.53
N ARG A 31 -14.63 -62.16 -19.84
CA ARG A 31 -15.25 -62.96 -18.72
C ARG A 31 -14.52 -62.96 -17.35
N LYS A 32 -15.18 -63.18 -16.19
CA LYS A 32 -16.63 -63.24 -15.86
C LYS A 32 -16.90 -62.93 -14.37
N CYS A 33 -18.18 -62.70 -14.05
CA CYS A 33 -18.75 -62.45 -12.73
C CYS A 33 -18.67 -63.65 -11.75
N HIS A 34 -18.88 -63.36 -10.45
CA HIS A 34 -19.66 -64.12 -9.45
C HIS A 34 -20.34 -63.12 -8.48
N GLY A 35 -21.27 -63.54 -7.61
CA GLY A 35 -22.08 -62.65 -6.75
C GLY A 35 -22.66 -63.31 -5.49
N ASN A 36 -23.74 -62.73 -4.93
CA ASN A 36 -24.46 -63.09 -3.67
C ASN A 36 -23.67 -62.74 -2.38
N GLU A 37 -24.19 -62.50 -1.15
CA GLU A 37 -25.51 -62.18 -0.48
C GLU A 37 -25.18 -61.85 1.03
N THR A 38 -26.00 -61.41 2.00
CA THR A 38 -27.22 -60.55 2.20
C THR A 38 -27.48 -60.45 3.75
N ILE A 39 -28.64 -59.94 4.23
CA ILE A 39 -29.31 -60.19 5.56
C ILE A 39 -29.10 -59.18 6.74
N LEU A 40 -30.16 -58.36 7.02
CA LEU A 40 -30.79 -57.94 8.33
C LEU A 40 -29.99 -57.14 9.42
N ALA A 41 -30.58 -56.29 10.31
CA ALA A 41 -31.94 -55.70 10.49
C ALA A 41 -32.03 -54.54 11.54
N SER A 42 -33.26 -54.00 11.75
CA SER A 42 -33.78 -52.94 12.66
C SER A 42 -33.64 -51.48 12.13
N TYR A 43 -34.67 -50.61 11.94
CA TYR A 43 -35.99 -50.26 12.55
C TYR A 43 -35.91 -49.38 13.82
N PHE A 44 -36.63 -48.25 13.99
CA PHE A 44 -37.82 -47.63 13.31
C PHE A 44 -37.43 -46.33 12.51
N SER A 45 -38.24 -45.49 11.81
CA SER A 45 -39.69 -45.11 11.76
C SER A 45 -40.16 -44.12 12.87
N TRP A 46 -41.11 -43.17 12.71
CA TRP A 46 -42.20 -42.88 11.74
C TRP A 46 -42.26 -41.41 11.24
N VAL A 47 -43.12 -41.13 10.26
CA VAL A 47 -43.56 -39.78 9.80
C VAL A 47 -45.10 -39.72 9.77
N LEU A 48 -45.69 -38.51 9.80
CA LEU A 48 -47.11 -38.16 9.54
C LEU A 48 -48.09 -38.17 10.73
N CYS A 49 -48.25 -37.00 11.36
CA CYS A 49 -49.54 -36.54 11.88
C CYS A 49 -50.00 -35.34 11.04
N ALA A 50 -51.25 -35.32 10.58
CA ALA A 50 -51.76 -34.32 9.64
C ALA A 50 -52.89 -33.47 10.22
N LEU A 51 -52.88 -32.18 9.86
CA LEU A 51 -54.03 -31.29 9.63
C LEU A 51 -55.32 -31.53 10.47
N ILE A 52 -55.47 -30.81 11.59
CA ILE A 52 -56.78 -30.39 12.13
C ILE A 52 -56.70 -28.90 12.56
N SER A 53 -57.83 -28.20 12.45
CA SER A 53 -58.11 -26.82 12.93
C SER A 53 -57.43 -25.64 12.22
N LEU A 54 -58.00 -25.30 11.06
CA LEU A 54 -58.18 -23.91 10.62
C LEU A 54 -59.22 -23.20 11.53
N ALA A 55 -59.30 -21.86 11.43
CA ALA A 55 -60.49 -21.05 11.74
C ALA A 55 -60.91 -20.81 13.22
N ALA A 56 -59.95 -20.38 14.05
CA ALA A 56 -60.17 -19.34 15.07
C ALA A 56 -58.85 -18.56 15.22
N ILE A 57 -58.74 -17.26 14.97
CA ILE A 57 -59.68 -16.15 15.25
C ILE A 57 -59.82 -15.21 14.04
N LEU A 58 -61.05 -14.98 13.57
CA LEU A 58 -61.45 -13.83 12.74
C LEU A 58 -62.90 -13.43 13.05
N ALA A 59 -63.13 -12.75 14.18
CA ALA A 59 -64.39 -12.08 14.49
C ALA A 59 -64.20 -10.99 15.56
N GLN A 60 -64.88 -9.83 15.36
CA GLN A 60 -64.96 -8.67 16.29
C GLN A 60 -63.62 -7.92 16.48
N ARG A 61 -63.46 -6.62 16.20
CA ARG A 61 -64.36 -5.52 15.74
C ARG A 61 -63.56 -4.65 14.73
N SER A 62 -63.97 -4.33 13.50
CA SER A 62 -65.10 -3.48 13.01
C SER A 62 -64.99 -2.01 13.49
N PHE A 63 -64.87 -0.95 12.67
CA PHE A 63 -65.69 -0.45 11.52
C PHE A 63 -64.79 0.33 10.49
N ASN A 64 -64.94 0.27 9.15
CA ASN A 64 -65.88 0.92 8.19
C ASN A 64 -65.60 2.44 7.85
N PHE A 65 -65.78 3.02 6.64
CA PHE A 65 -66.10 2.52 5.26
C PHE A 65 -65.90 3.61 4.13
N ARG A 66 -65.65 3.19 2.87
CA ARG A 66 -65.96 3.79 1.52
C ARG A 66 -65.80 5.30 1.16
N ALA A 67 -65.06 5.55 0.06
CA ALA A 67 -65.44 6.30 -1.18
C ALA A 67 -64.35 6.04 -2.27
N ILE A 68 -64.57 5.45 -3.47
CA ILE A 68 -65.37 5.77 -4.69
C ILE A 68 -64.68 6.75 -5.68
N LEU A 69 -63.99 6.16 -6.68
CA LEU A 69 -63.72 6.58 -8.09
C LEU A 69 -63.23 8.01 -8.46
N PRO A 70 -62.51 8.20 -9.61
CA PRO A 70 -61.65 7.27 -10.36
C PRO A 70 -60.21 7.82 -10.57
N LYS A 71 -59.22 6.95 -10.80
CA LYS A 71 -57.92 7.40 -11.35
C LYS A 71 -58.03 7.55 -12.88
N VAL A 72 -57.68 8.73 -13.39
CA VAL A 72 -57.42 8.94 -14.83
C VAL A 72 -56.16 8.17 -15.22
N ALA A 73 -56.15 7.60 -16.43
CA ALA A 73 -55.03 6.78 -16.90
C ALA A 73 -53.77 7.62 -17.17
N ILE A 74 -52.67 7.24 -16.54
CA ILE A 74 -51.31 7.48 -17.03
C ILE A 74 -50.67 6.10 -17.17
N GLN A 75 -49.94 5.87 -18.26
CA GLN A 75 -49.54 4.52 -18.68
C GLN A 75 -48.59 3.86 -17.68
N THR A 76 -48.88 2.61 -17.34
CA THR A 76 -47.97 1.73 -16.60
C THR A 76 -46.78 1.38 -17.49
N MET A 77 -45.60 1.94 -17.18
CA MET A 77 -44.35 1.29 -17.55
C MET A 77 -44.07 0.18 -16.53
N SER A 78 -43.73 -1.02 -17.01
CA SER A 78 -43.59 -2.20 -16.16
C SER A 78 -42.27 -2.17 -15.37
N PRO A 79 -42.25 -2.46 -14.06
CA PRO A 79 -41.03 -2.71 -13.31
C PRO A 79 -40.53 -4.15 -13.56
N GLN A 80 -40.24 -4.47 -14.83
CA GLN A 80 -39.31 -5.54 -15.17
C GLN A 80 -38.08 -4.87 -15.79
N ALA A 81 -37.02 -4.75 -15.01
CA ALA A 81 -35.71 -4.43 -15.57
C ALA A 81 -35.28 -5.59 -16.45
N ASP A 82 -35.09 -5.34 -17.75
CA ASP A 82 -34.54 -6.34 -18.66
C ASP A 82 -33.12 -6.70 -18.20
N THR A 83 -32.93 -7.89 -17.63
CA THR A 83 -31.62 -8.42 -17.23
C THR A 83 -30.72 -8.79 -18.43
N ASN A 84 -31.03 -8.24 -19.60
CA ASN A 84 -30.31 -8.32 -20.86
C ASN A 84 -30.02 -6.91 -21.45
N ALA A 85 -30.38 -5.83 -20.75
CA ALA A 85 -30.03 -4.48 -21.16
C ALA A 85 -28.51 -4.28 -21.04
N SER A 86 -27.79 -4.41 -22.16
CA SER A 86 -26.34 -4.20 -22.20
C SER A 86 -25.97 -2.77 -21.79
N LEU A 87 -25.00 -2.64 -20.89
CA LEU A 87 -24.46 -1.34 -20.47
C LEU A 87 -24.00 -0.51 -21.69
N PRO A 88 -24.09 0.84 -21.62
CA PRO A 88 -23.61 1.70 -22.69
C PRO A 88 -22.11 1.50 -22.98
N LYS A 89 -21.76 1.12 -24.21
CA LYS A 89 -20.35 0.87 -24.61
C LYS A 89 -19.76 1.95 -25.52
N THR A 90 -20.59 2.84 -26.06
CA THR A 90 -20.20 3.89 -27.01
C THR A 90 -20.75 5.28 -26.63
N GLN A 91 -20.11 6.34 -27.15
CA GLN A 91 -20.47 7.72 -26.78
C GLN A 91 -21.90 8.12 -27.15
N ALA A 92 -22.49 7.49 -28.18
CA ALA A 92 -23.90 7.69 -28.51
C ALA A 92 -24.83 7.03 -27.48
N GLU A 93 -24.48 5.85 -26.97
CA GLU A 93 -25.29 5.11 -26.00
C GLU A 93 -25.25 5.75 -24.62
N TRP A 94 -24.07 6.17 -24.12
CA TRP A 94 -24.01 6.78 -22.80
C TRP A 94 -24.64 8.18 -22.81
N ARG A 95 -24.48 8.97 -23.88
CA ARG A 95 -25.22 10.23 -24.03
C ARG A 95 -26.73 10.00 -24.06
N LYS A 96 -27.22 8.98 -24.77
CA LYS A 96 -28.64 8.61 -24.73
C LYS A 96 -29.12 8.20 -23.33
N ALA A 97 -28.29 7.52 -22.54
CA ALA A 97 -28.59 7.16 -21.15
C ALA A 97 -28.62 8.41 -20.24
N LEU A 98 -27.65 9.32 -20.40
CA LEU A 98 -27.63 10.62 -19.71
C LEU A 98 -28.85 11.48 -20.09
N ASP A 99 -29.22 11.54 -21.36
CA ASP A 99 -30.42 12.22 -21.85
C ASP A 99 -31.71 11.61 -21.28
N ALA A 100 -31.73 10.29 -21.03
CA ALA A 100 -32.83 9.58 -20.38
C ALA A 100 -32.91 9.77 -18.85
N LEU A 101 -31.88 10.30 -18.19
CA LEU A 101 -31.96 10.64 -16.75
C LEU A 101 -33.12 11.60 -16.49
N PRO A 102 -33.88 11.44 -15.38
CA PRO A 102 -35.08 12.25 -15.12
C PRO A 102 -34.69 13.73 -15.01
N SER A 103 -35.39 14.60 -15.74
CA SER A 103 -35.01 16.01 -15.92
C SER A 103 -35.09 16.82 -14.63
N THR A 104 -36.17 16.68 -13.86
CA THR A 104 -36.38 17.32 -12.55
C THR A 104 -37.36 16.50 -11.71
N PRO A 105 -36.91 15.56 -10.86
CA PRO A 105 -37.73 15.01 -9.79
C PRO A 105 -37.84 16.03 -8.64
N GLY A 106 -38.72 15.77 -7.66
CA GLY A 106 -38.70 16.48 -6.37
C GLY A 106 -37.52 16.10 -5.45
N ASN A 107 -36.56 15.34 -5.99
CA ASN A 107 -35.45 14.70 -5.31
C ASN A 107 -34.35 14.42 -6.36
N ILE A 108 -33.23 15.15 -6.38
CA ILE A 108 -32.15 14.96 -7.38
C ILE A 108 -31.52 13.57 -7.17
N PRO A 109 -31.31 12.70 -8.17
CA PRO A 109 -30.71 11.39 -7.94
C PRO A 109 -29.34 11.47 -7.25
N ALA A 110 -29.04 10.51 -6.37
CA ALA A 110 -27.68 10.32 -5.87
C ALA A 110 -26.82 9.67 -6.98
N PHE A 111 -25.58 10.13 -7.15
CA PHE A 111 -24.66 9.57 -8.14
C PHE A 111 -23.38 9.07 -7.48
N PHE A 112 -23.09 7.79 -7.69
CA PHE A 112 -21.83 7.16 -7.33
C PHE A 112 -21.00 6.94 -8.59
N PHE A 113 -19.82 7.58 -8.68
CA PHE A 113 -18.91 7.39 -9.81
C PHE A 113 -17.67 6.59 -9.39
N GLY A 114 -17.51 5.42 -10.00
CA GLY A 114 -16.42 4.49 -9.75
C GLY A 114 -15.08 4.88 -10.38
N HIS A 115 -14.81 6.18 -10.55
CA HIS A 115 -13.76 6.68 -11.42
C HIS A 115 -12.91 7.78 -10.79
N GLY A 116 -11.61 7.51 -10.65
CA GLY A 116 -10.60 8.44 -10.12
C GLY A 116 -9.20 8.26 -10.71
N SER A 117 -9.08 7.63 -11.90
CA SER A 117 -7.78 7.19 -12.44
C SER A 117 -6.76 8.33 -12.60
N PRO A 118 -5.57 8.26 -11.94
CA PRO A 118 -4.53 9.28 -12.05
C PRO A 118 -4.07 9.56 -13.49
N LEU A 119 -4.20 8.59 -14.40
CA LEU A 119 -3.81 8.69 -15.81
C LEU A 119 -4.58 9.78 -16.58
N LEU A 120 -5.78 10.13 -16.12
CA LEU A 120 -6.61 11.21 -16.66
C LEU A 120 -5.96 12.60 -16.50
N ALA A 121 -4.99 12.75 -15.59
CA ALA A 121 -4.27 13.99 -15.31
C ALA A 121 -2.92 14.13 -16.05
N PHE A 122 -2.46 13.10 -16.75
CA PHE A 122 -1.15 13.07 -17.42
C PHE A 122 -1.22 13.69 -18.82
N GLU A 123 -0.09 14.22 -19.31
CA GLU A 123 0.06 14.59 -20.73
C GLU A 123 0.29 13.34 -21.61
N GLU A 124 -0.11 13.38 -22.88
CA GLU A 124 -0.02 12.21 -23.77
C GLU A 124 1.43 11.75 -24.02
N SER A 125 2.38 12.68 -24.02
CA SER A 125 3.81 12.41 -24.07
C SER A 125 4.31 11.57 -22.89
N ASP A 126 3.69 11.73 -21.72
CA ASP A 126 4.11 11.12 -20.46
C ASP A 126 3.53 9.72 -20.24
N LEU A 127 2.52 9.37 -21.04
CA LEU A 127 1.90 8.04 -21.09
C LEU A 127 2.62 7.12 -22.08
N GLY A 128 3.18 7.70 -23.16
CA GLY A 128 3.88 6.98 -24.22
C GLY A 128 5.03 6.10 -23.69
N GLY A 129 4.89 4.78 -23.83
CA GLY A 129 5.89 3.80 -23.41
C GLY A 129 5.93 3.46 -21.92
N ARG A 130 5.15 4.15 -21.07
CA ARG A 130 5.03 3.81 -19.63
C ARG A 130 3.88 2.85 -19.32
N PHE A 131 2.80 2.91 -20.09
CA PHE A 131 1.59 2.09 -19.88
C PHE A 131 1.22 1.31 -21.14
N ASN A 132 0.44 0.24 -20.97
CA ASN A 132 -0.08 -0.56 -22.08
C ASN A 132 -0.96 0.33 -22.99
N PRO A 133 -0.79 0.33 -24.33
CA PRO A 133 -1.62 1.10 -25.26
C PRO A 133 -3.13 0.90 -25.09
N SER A 134 -3.58 -0.28 -24.67
CA SER A 134 -4.98 -0.55 -24.33
C SER A 134 -5.44 0.27 -23.11
N VAL A 135 -4.65 0.29 -22.04
CA VAL A 135 -4.94 1.06 -20.81
C VAL A 135 -4.93 2.57 -21.11
N ILE A 136 -4.01 3.05 -21.94
CA ILE A 136 -3.97 4.46 -22.39
C ILE A 136 -5.23 4.80 -23.22
N LYS A 137 -5.66 3.90 -24.11
CA LYS A 137 -6.88 4.01 -24.91
C LYS A 137 -8.14 4.10 -24.03
N HIS A 138 -8.20 3.39 -22.91
CA HIS A 138 -9.39 3.34 -22.05
C HIS A 138 -9.40 4.39 -20.93
N ALA A 139 -8.35 4.45 -20.12
CA ALA A 139 -8.26 5.29 -18.91
C ALA A 139 -7.40 6.57 -19.08
N GLY A 140 -6.83 6.84 -20.26
CA GLY A 140 -6.06 8.06 -20.55
C GLY A 140 -6.93 9.31 -20.80
N PRO A 141 -6.33 10.51 -20.95
CA PRO A 141 -7.02 11.80 -21.01
C PRO A 141 -7.91 12.03 -22.25
N LYS A 142 -7.79 11.17 -23.28
CA LYS A 142 -8.69 11.10 -24.45
C LYS A 142 -9.55 9.83 -24.50
N GLY A 143 -9.41 8.92 -23.53
CA GLY A 143 -10.15 7.65 -23.50
C GLY A 143 -11.66 7.83 -23.23
N PRO A 144 -12.46 6.76 -23.39
CA PRO A 144 -13.89 6.77 -23.13
C PRO A 144 -14.26 7.38 -21.78
N LEU A 145 -13.56 7.01 -20.70
CA LEU A 145 -13.81 7.57 -19.36
C LEU A 145 -13.62 9.10 -19.31
N ALA A 146 -12.52 9.60 -19.88
CA ALA A 146 -12.26 11.04 -19.94
C ALA A 146 -13.30 11.81 -20.75
N ASN A 147 -14.04 11.15 -21.65
CA ASN A 147 -15.08 11.76 -22.47
C ASN A 147 -16.47 11.59 -21.86
N PHE A 148 -16.72 10.47 -21.17
CA PHE A 148 -17.90 10.26 -20.32
C PHE A 148 -17.97 11.35 -19.25
N LEU A 149 -16.91 11.58 -18.48
CA LEU A 149 -16.90 12.56 -17.39
C LEU A 149 -17.25 13.99 -17.88
N LYS A 150 -16.77 14.39 -19.06
CA LYS A 150 -17.11 15.68 -19.69
C LYS A 150 -18.60 15.77 -20.07
N ASP A 151 -19.15 14.70 -20.65
CA ASP A 151 -20.57 14.62 -20.98
C ASP A 151 -21.44 14.60 -19.71
N PHE A 152 -21.06 13.80 -18.73
CA PHE A 152 -21.75 13.60 -17.45
C PHE A 152 -21.83 14.89 -16.63
N GLY A 153 -20.70 15.55 -16.38
CA GLY A 153 -20.66 16.81 -15.65
C GLY A 153 -21.58 17.88 -16.26
N LYS A 154 -21.54 18.01 -17.59
CA LYS A 154 -22.46 18.87 -18.34
C LYS A 154 -23.92 18.46 -18.18
N SER A 155 -24.25 17.18 -18.35
CA SER A 155 -25.63 16.67 -18.22
C SER A 155 -26.21 16.87 -16.82
N LEU A 156 -25.41 16.73 -15.76
CA LEU A 156 -25.85 16.99 -14.38
C LEU A 156 -26.21 18.46 -14.17
N LEU A 157 -25.37 19.39 -14.65
CA LEU A 157 -25.61 20.83 -14.53
C LEU A 157 -26.82 21.29 -15.36
N ASP A 158 -26.91 20.86 -16.62
CA ASP A 158 -27.99 21.25 -17.53
C ASP A 158 -29.39 20.81 -17.05
N LYS A 159 -29.49 19.59 -16.51
CA LYS A 159 -30.74 19.01 -16.01
C LYS A 159 -31.09 19.53 -14.62
N TYR A 160 -30.23 19.29 -13.64
CA TYR A 160 -30.59 19.46 -12.23
C TYR A 160 -30.36 20.88 -11.70
N LYS A 161 -29.49 21.67 -12.34
CA LYS A 161 -29.17 23.07 -11.98
C LYS A 161 -28.97 23.23 -10.46
N PRO A 162 -28.10 22.43 -9.83
CA PRO A 162 -28.05 22.26 -8.39
C PRO A 162 -27.64 23.55 -7.67
N LYS A 163 -28.22 23.78 -6.49
CA LYS A 163 -27.90 24.94 -5.63
C LYS A 163 -26.50 24.84 -5.03
N ALA A 164 -26.04 23.61 -4.81
CA ALA A 164 -24.73 23.24 -4.30
C ALA A 164 -24.41 21.79 -4.71
N ILE A 165 -23.14 21.42 -4.60
CA ILE A 165 -22.68 20.03 -4.67
C ILE A 165 -22.18 19.65 -3.27
N VAL A 166 -22.62 18.51 -2.75
CA VAL A 166 -22.01 17.86 -1.57
C VAL A 166 -21.32 16.60 -2.03
N VAL A 167 -20.02 16.49 -1.78
CA VAL A 167 -19.19 15.37 -2.24
C VAL A 167 -18.56 14.60 -1.08
N PHE A 168 -18.63 13.28 -1.17
CA PHE A 168 -17.88 12.34 -0.33
C PHE A 168 -16.62 11.87 -1.07
N SER A 169 -15.47 12.12 -0.44
CA SER A 169 -14.12 11.78 -0.91
C SER A 169 -13.69 10.45 -0.29
N ALA A 170 -13.19 9.52 -1.12
CA ALA A 170 -12.29 8.47 -0.64
C ALA A 170 -11.05 9.12 0.02
N HIS A 171 -10.35 8.40 0.88
CA HIS A 171 -9.20 8.95 1.63
C HIS A 171 -9.50 10.25 2.43
N TRP A 172 -10.75 10.45 2.91
CA TRP A 172 -11.04 11.46 3.95
C TRP A 172 -11.93 10.95 5.07
N GLU A 173 -11.29 10.47 6.13
CA GLU A 173 -11.94 9.67 7.17
C GLU A 173 -11.75 10.23 8.58
N THR A 174 -12.72 9.95 9.44
CA THR A 174 -12.81 10.48 10.82
C THR A 174 -13.34 9.43 11.79
N ASP A 175 -12.67 9.25 12.93
CA ASP A 175 -12.94 8.16 13.90
C ASP A 175 -14.20 8.36 14.75
N THR A 176 -14.51 9.60 15.13
CA THR A 176 -15.48 9.91 16.20
C THR A 176 -16.49 11.01 15.85
N GLU A 177 -16.08 12.04 15.13
CA GLU A 177 -16.90 13.19 14.75
C GLU A 177 -16.73 13.51 13.26
N ARG A 178 -17.83 13.58 12.51
CA ARG A 178 -17.78 13.90 11.07
C ARG A 178 -17.44 15.35 10.84
N VAL A 179 -16.56 15.58 9.88
CA VAL A 179 -16.12 16.91 9.48
C VAL A 179 -16.74 17.27 8.14
N VAL A 180 -17.30 18.48 8.07
CA VAL A 180 -17.82 19.07 6.83
C VAL A 180 -17.05 20.35 6.54
N THR A 181 -16.69 20.60 5.28
CA THR A 181 -15.87 21.76 4.89
C THR A 181 -16.42 22.52 3.70
N ASP A 182 -16.47 23.84 3.85
CA ASP A 182 -16.35 24.80 2.77
C ASP A 182 -14.94 25.41 2.81
N TYR A 183 -14.07 25.10 1.84
CA TYR A 183 -12.74 25.72 1.81
C TYR A 183 -12.79 27.23 1.45
N GLY A 184 -13.97 27.78 1.21
CA GLY A 184 -14.20 29.22 1.01
C GLY A 184 -14.14 29.59 -0.48
N GLY A 185 -13.17 30.40 -0.87
CA GLY A 185 -13.07 30.93 -2.25
C GLY A 185 -12.22 30.10 -3.24
N GLU A 186 -11.44 29.12 -2.77
CA GLU A 186 -10.62 28.24 -3.60
C GLU A 186 -10.43 26.87 -2.90
N ASN A 187 -10.99 25.80 -3.47
CA ASN A 187 -10.79 24.41 -3.05
C ASN A 187 -9.55 23.84 -3.77
N PRO A 188 -8.44 23.52 -3.09
CA PRO A 188 -7.18 23.10 -3.75
C PRO A 188 -7.10 21.57 -4.02
N LEU A 189 -5.98 21.14 -4.62
CA LEU A 189 -5.63 19.74 -4.88
C LEU A 189 -4.96 19.07 -3.66
N LEU A 190 -5.50 17.94 -3.21
CA LEU A 190 -4.76 16.94 -2.43
C LEU A 190 -4.32 15.79 -3.34
N TYR A 191 -3.05 15.79 -3.73
CA TYR A 191 -2.42 14.65 -4.41
C TYR A 191 -1.60 13.88 -3.37
N ASP A 192 -2.18 12.85 -2.78
CA ASP A 192 -1.68 12.17 -1.57
C ASP A 192 -0.46 11.28 -1.84
N TYR A 193 -0.37 10.67 -3.03
CA TYR A 193 0.68 9.73 -3.36
C TYR A 193 2.05 10.39 -3.55
N TYR A 194 3.02 9.97 -2.74
CA TYR A 194 4.45 10.20 -2.93
C TYR A 194 4.97 9.44 -4.16
N GLY A 195 5.84 10.06 -4.96
CA GLY A 195 6.49 9.44 -6.13
C GLY A 195 5.92 9.83 -7.50
N PHE A 196 4.84 10.62 -7.55
CA PHE A 196 4.30 11.14 -8.80
C PHE A 196 5.08 12.36 -9.33
N GLN A 197 4.88 12.70 -10.60
CA GLN A 197 5.68 13.74 -11.28
C GLN A 197 5.42 15.15 -10.70
N PRO A 198 6.45 15.99 -10.45
CA PRO A 198 6.32 17.35 -9.91
C PRO A 198 5.40 18.33 -10.68
N ALA A 199 4.96 17.98 -11.89
CA ALA A 199 3.97 18.73 -12.65
C ALA A 199 2.53 18.52 -12.12
N LEU A 200 2.20 17.33 -11.62
CA LEU A 200 0.84 16.98 -11.21
C LEU A 200 0.39 17.76 -9.97
N TYR A 201 1.30 17.99 -9.00
CA TYR A 201 1.08 18.88 -7.85
C TYR A 201 0.95 20.38 -8.21
N LYS A 202 1.07 20.76 -9.50
CA LYS A 202 0.81 22.13 -10.00
C LYS A 202 -0.56 22.27 -10.67
N LEU A 203 -1.29 21.17 -10.85
CA LEU A 203 -2.64 21.21 -11.41
C LEU A 203 -3.56 21.97 -10.47
N LYS A 204 -4.48 22.74 -11.08
CA LYS A 204 -5.51 23.49 -10.37
C LYS A 204 -6.90 23.13 -10.86
N PHE A 205 -7.80 23.01 -9.90
CA PHE A 205 -9.24 23.13 -10.03
C PHE A 205 -9.61 24.21 -9.03
N LYS A 206 -10.33 25.25 -9.45
CA LYS A 206 -10.74 26.36 -8.58
C LYS A 206 -12.25 26.33 -8.45
N SER A 207 -12.74 26.03 -7.26
CA SER A 207 -14.16 26.13 -6.89
C SER A 207 -14.31 26.78 -5.52
N ARG A 208 -15.53 27.24 -5.20
CA ARG A 208 -15.89 27.80 -3.88
C ARG A 208 -16.70 26.80 -3.07
N GLY A 209 -16.70 26.93 -1.75
CA GLY A 209 -17.68 26.29 -0.87
C GLY A 209 -18.81 27.23 -0.45
N ASP A 210 -19.68 26.76 0.44
CA ASP A 210 -20.75 27.55 1.06
C ASP A 210 -20.99 27.09 2.50
N SER A 211 -20.76 27.97 3.48
CA SER A 211 -20.83 27.64 4.90
C SER A 211 -22.26 27.35 5.39
N GLY A 212 -23.29 27.84 4.69
CA GLY A 212 -24.68 27.51 4.98
C GLY A 212 -25.00 26.08 4.58
N ILE A 213 -24.49 25.62 3.44
CA ILE A 213 -24.56 24.22 3.03
C ILE A 213 -23.75 23.33 3.99
N SER A 214 -22.53 23.72 4.36
CA SER A 214 -21.73 23.00 5.37
C SER A 214 -22.50 22.80 6.69
N GLN A 215 -23.12 23.87 7.18
CA GLN A 215 -23.93 23.85 8.39
C GLN A 215 -25.18 22.95 8.24
N ARG A 216 -25.85 22.95 7.08
CA ARG A 216 -27.01 22.10 6.79
C ARG A 216 -26.68 20.60 6.78
N VAL A 217 -25.50 20.22 6.24
CA VAL A 217 -25.01 18.83 6.31
C VAL A 217 -24.74 18.43 7.77
N VAL A 218 -24.13 19.32 8.56
CA VAL A 218 -23.88 19.11 10.01
C VAL A 218 -25.19 18.92 10.79
N GLU A 219 -26.21 19.72 10.51
CA GLU A 219 -27.56 19.57 11.07
C GLU A 219 -28.16 18.20 10.75
N LEU A 220 -28.16 17.79 9.47
CA LEU A 220 -28.71 16.51 9.04
C LEU A 220 -28.02 15.31 9.69
N PHE A 221 -26.70 15.36 9.86
CA PHE A 221 -25.98 14.34 10.63
C PHE A 221 -26.41 14.30 12.11
N LYS A 222 -26.72 15.44 12.73
CA LYS A 222 -27.24 15.50 14.11
C LYS A 222 -28.70 15.07 14.22
N GLU A 223 -29.54 15.42 13.24
CA GLU A 223 -30.91 14.90 13.09
C GLU A 223 -30.89 13.36 13.02
N ALA A 224 -29.87 12.76 12.38
CA ALA A 224 -29.66 11.31 12.30
C ALA A 224 -28.85 10.68 13.46
N GLY A 225 -28.46 11.47 14.49
CA GLY A 225 -27.74 10.96 15.66
C GLY A 225 -26.22 10.76 15.51
N HIS A 226 -25.61 11.23 14.43
CA HIS A 226 -24.15 11.26 14.28
C HIS A 226 -23.53 12.52 14.93
N LEU A 227 -22.33 12.38 15.49
CA LEU A 227 -21.50 13.52 15.87
C LEU A 227 -20.95 14.18 14.60
N SER A 228 -21.05 15.51 14.51
CA SER A 228 -20.61 16.27 13.33
C SER A 228 -20.31 17.75 13.64
N ARG A 229 -19.44 18.37 12.85
CA ARG A 229 -19.21 19.82 12.85
C ARG A 229 -18.57 20.31 11.55
N THR A 230 -18.44 21.63 11.42
CA THR A 230 -17.60 22.26 10.40
C THR A 230 -16.12 22.31 10.84
N THR A 231 -15.21 22.45 9.87
CA THR A 231 -13.75 22.60 10.12
C THR A 231 -13.25 24.03 9.93
N SER A 232 -12.14 24.35 10.60
CA SER A 232 -11.29 25.52 10.33
C SER A 232 -10.45 25.43 9.04
N LYS A 233 -10.66 24.40 8.21
CA LYS A 233 -9.95 24.08 6.93
C LYS A 233 -8.55 23.48 7.08
N THR A 234 -8.09 23.21 8.30
CA THR A 234 -6.69 22.80 8.57
C THR A 234 -6.62 21.52 9.41
N GLU A 235 -7.53 20.57 9.18
CA GLU A 235 -7.60 19.31 9.94
C GLU A 235 -6.97 18.13 9.19
N SER A 236 -6.64 17.08 9.95
CA SER A 236 -6.12 15.81 9.41
C SER A 236 -7.20 15.07 8.63
N ARG A 237 -6.80 14.29 7.62
CA ARG A 237 -7.72 13.50 6.78
C ARG A 237 -7.89 12.03 7.21
N GLY A 238 -7.45 11.66 8.41
CA GLY A 238 -7.50 10.29 8.93
C GLY A 238 -6.27 9.45 8.56
N GLU A 239 -6.38 8.12 8.58
CA GLU A 239 -5.22 7.23 8.41
C GLU A 239 -4.61 7.29 7.00
N ASP A 240 -5.41 7.25 5.92
CA ASP A 240 -4.88 7.50 4.56
C ASP A 240 -4.58 8.99 4.29
N GLY A 241 -4.88 9.87 5.26
CA GLY A 241 -4.38 11.24 5.26
C GLY A 241 -2.85 11.32 5.38
N ARG A 242 -2.16 10.23 5.79
CA ARG A 242 -0.68 10.12 5.85
C ARG A 242 -0.01 11.30 6.59
N GLY A 243 -0.63 11.74 7.69
CA GLY A 243 -0.17 12.88 8.49
C GLY A 243 -0.44 14.27 7.90
N PHE A 244 -1.02 14.37 6.70
CA PHE A 244 -1.32 15.66 6.09
C PHE A 244 -2.55 16.31 6.72
N SER A 245 -2.34 17.43 7.41
CA SER A 245 -3.39 18.36 7.82
C SER A 245 -3.47 19.54 6.85
N GLY A 246 -4.59 19.69 6.16
CA GLY A 246 -4.77 20.77 5.19
C GLY A 246 -5.97 20.58 4.25
N PRO A 247 -6.36 21.64 3.52
CA PRO A 247 -7.51 21.60 2.64
C PRO A 247 -7.20 20.92 1.30
N GLY A 248 -8.23 20.33 0.68
CA GLY A 248 -8.24 19.94 -0.74
C GLY A 248 -8.92 18.59 -1.01
N PHE A 249 -9.50 18.45 -2.20
CA PHE A 249 -10.07 17.19 -2.69
C PHE A 249 -8.97 16.17 -2.99
N ASP A 250 -9.21 14.90 -2.71
CA ASP A 250 -8.31 13.81 -3.11
C ASP A 250 -8.18 13.73 -4.64
N HIS A 251 -7.21 12.95 -5.13
CA HIS A 251 -6.98 12.78 -6.57
C HIS A 251 -8.19 12.16 -7.29
N GLY A 252 -8.95 11.29 -6.62
CA GLY A 252 -10.12 10.58 -7.10
C GLY A 252 -11.36 11.46 -7.28
N VAL A 253 -11.55 12.51 -6.48
CA VAL A 253 -12.58 13.54 -6.72
C VAL A 253 -12.05 14.67 -7.61
N PHE A 254 -10.82 15.16 -7.37
CA PHE A 254 -10.26 16.32 -8.05
C PHE A 254 -10.13 16.14 -9.57
N VAL A 255 -9.57 15.00 -10.01
CA VAL A 255 -9.27 14.79 -11.43
C VAL A 255 -10.55 14.64 -12.27
N PRO A 256 -11.57 13.87 -11.84
CA PRO A 256 -12.89 13.90 -12.46
C PRO A 256 -13.55 15.27 -12.42
N PHE A 257 -13.54 16.00 -11.30
CA PHE A 257 -14.19 17.32 -11.21
C PHE A 257 -13.56 18.32 -12.20
N ARG A 258 -12.24 18.27 -12.39
CA ARG A 258 -11.54 19.07 -13.41
C ARG A 258 -11.95 18.73 -14.86
N LEU A 259 -12.43 17.50 -15.11
CA LEU A 259 -12.97 17.08 -16.43
C LEU A 259 -14.46 17.37 -16.57
N MET A 260 -15.24 17.19 -15.50
CA MET A 260 -16.69 17.42 -15.44
C MET A 260 -17.06 18.90 -15.51
N PHE A 261 -16.26 19.75 -14.85
CA PHE A 261 -16.59 21.15 -14.58
C PHE A 261 -15.52 22.16 -15.08
N GLY A 262 -14.43 21.67 -15.68
CA GLY A 262 -13.31 22.50 -16.15
C GLY A 262 -12.32 22.89 -15.04
N THR A 263 -11.40 23.82 -15.31
CA THR A 263 -10.36 24.23 -14.35
C THR A 263 -10.80 25.30 -13.35
N GLU A 264 -11.88 26.01 -13.62
CA GLU A 264 -12.46 27.03 -12.74
C GLU A 264 -13.98 26.93 -12.81
N PHE A 265 -14.61 26.66 -11.66
CA PHE A 265 -16.02 26.37 -11.50
C PHE A 265 -16.53 27.06 -10.22
N MET A 266 -16.98 28.31 -10.38
CA MET A 266 -17.29 29.21 -9.26
C MET A 266 -18.79 29.43 -9.04
N ASP A 267 -19.64 29.00 -9.97
CA ASP A 267 -21.07 29.32 -9.94
C ASP A 267 -21.81 28.51 -8.86
N VAL A 268 -21.67 27.18 -8.89
CA VAL A 268 -22.24 26.27 -7.89
C VAL A 268 -21.19 25.98 -6.81
N PRO A 269 -21.49 26.20 -5.51
CA PRO A 269 -20.56 25.88 -4.44
C PRO A 269 -20.44 24.37 -4.23
N ILE A 270 -19.24 23.92 -3.87
CA ILE A 270 -18.92 22.53 -3.54
C ILE A 270 -18.48 22.45 -2.07
N VAL A 271 -19.19 21.63 -1.29
CA VAL A 271 -18.90 21.28 0.10
C VAL A 271 -18.48 19.82 0.15
N GLU A 272 -17.49 19.51 0.97
CA GLU A 272 -16.97 18.14 1.13
C GLU A 272 -17.29 17.62 2.55
N ALA A 273 -17.54 16.31 2.69
CA ALA A 273 -17.87 15.67 3.98
C ALA A 273 -17.09 14.37 4.20
N SER A 274 -16.64 14.13 5.44
CA SER A 274 -15.82 12.96 5.80
C SER A 274 -16.60 11.66 6.00
N ILE A 275 -15.98 10.55 5.60
CA ILE A 275 -16.48 9.18 5.78
C ILE A 275 -16.07 8.60 7.16
N ASP A 276 -16.66 7.46 7.53
CA ASP A 276 -16.38 6.81 8.82
C ASP A 276 -15.04 6.07 8.78
N ALA A 277 -14.08 6.35 9.68
CA ALA A 277 -12.76 5.72 9.62
C ALA A 277 -12.75 4.20 9.89
N THR A 278 -13.84 3.62 10.40
CA THR A 278 -13.98 2.15 10.43
C THR A 278 -14.34 1.54 9.08
N LEU A 279 -14.64 2.39 8.08
CA LEU A 279 -15.06 2.07 6.71
C LEU A 279 -16.28 1.15 6.56
N ASP A 280 -17.00 0.86 7.66
CA ASP A 280 -18.13 -0.06 7.71
C ASP A 280 -19.23 0.33 6.68
N PRO A 281 -19.55 -0.55 5.71
CA PRO A 281 -20.54 -0.23 4.68
C PRO A 281 -21.95 0.05 5.20
N ALA A 282 -22.35 -0.52 6.34
CA ALA A 282 -23.66 -0.26 6.95
C ALA A 282 -23.69 1.09 7.70
N LYS A 283 -22.57 1.53 8.28
CA LYS A 283 -22.42 2.90 8.79
C LYS A 283 -22.46 3.92 7.65
N ASN A 284 -21.70 3.69 6.58
CA ASN A 284 -21.68 4.62 5.45
C ASN A 284 -23.02 4.67 4.69
N TRP A 285 -23.79 3.56 4.67
CA TRP A 285 -25.19 3.59 4.26
C TRP A 285 -26.03 4.57 5.10
N ALA A 286 -25.88 4.55 6.43
CA ALA A 286 -26.60 5.48 7.31
C ALA A 286 -26.22 6.95 7.06
N VAL A 287 -24.96 7.23 6.70
CA VAL A 287 -24.50 8.56 6.26
C VAL A 287 -25.26 9.03 5.01
N GLY A 288 -25.46 8.16 4.02
CA GLY A 288 -26.27 8.46 2.83
C GLY A 288 -27.73 8.80 3.17
N GLN A 289 -28.34 7.98 4.03
CA GLN A 289 -29.71 8.18 4.51
C GLN A 289 -29.87 9.50 5.27
N ALA A 290 -28.88 9.89 6.08
CA ALA A 290 -28.88 11.17 6.79
C ALA A 290 -28.87 12.38 5.83
N VAL A 291 -28.09 12.32 4.75
CA VAL A 291 -27.99 13.42 3.78
C VAL A 291 -29.06 13.43 2.69
N ARG A 292 -29.93 12.40 2.62
CA ARG A 292 -31.03 12.27 1.63
C ARG A 292 -31.76 13.59 1.36
N LYS A 293 -32.15 14.30 2.42
CA LYS A 293 -32.96 15.54 2.34
C LYS A 293 -32.27 16.66 1.55
N LEU A 294 -30.94 16.67 1.42
CA LEU A 294 -30.22 17.61 0.55
C LEU A 294 -30.68 17.50 -0.92
N ARG A 295 -30.97 16.29 -1.38
CA ARG A 295 -31.43 15.99 -2.74
C ARG A 295 -32.82 16.56 -3.02
N GLU A 296 -33.69 16.60 -2.01
CA GLU A 296 -35.00 17.29 -2.02
C GLU A 296 -34.83 18.82 -1.90
N GLU A 297 -33.85 19.27 -1.10
CA GLU A 297 -33.49 20.69 -0.94
C GLU A 297 -32.80 21.26 -2.20
N GLY A 298 -32.50 20.45 -3.23
CA GLY A 298 -31.96 20.87 -4.53
C GLY A 298 -30.43 20.90 -4.62
N VAL A 299 -29.76 20.10 -3.78
CA VAL A 299 -28.30 19.91 -3.76
C VAL A 299 -27.97 18.59 -4.48
N LEU A 300 -26.93 18.60 -5.31
CA LEU A 300 -26.41 17.39 -5.95
C LEU A 300 -25.50 16.65 -4.95
N VAL A 301 -25.84 15.40 -4.62
CA VAL A 301 -25.00 14.54 -3.78
C VAL A 301 -24.16 13.63 -4.68
N LEU A 302 -22.85 13.69 -4.49
CA LEU A 302 -21.83 12.98 -5.27
C LEU A 302 -20.95 12.13 -4.35
N SER A 303 -20.52 10.97 -4.84
CA SER A 303 -19.51 10.14 -4.18
C SER A 303 -18.49 9.65 -5.19
N GLY A 304 -17.21 9.87 -4.86
CA GLY A 304 -16.07 9.42 -5.64
C GLY A 304 -15.31 8.28 -4.96
N GLY A 305 -14.99 7.26 -5.74
CA GLY A 305 -14.10 6.15 -5.42
C GLY A 305 -13.67 5.48 -6.74
N LEU A 306 -12.83 4.45 -6.73
CA LEU A 306 -12.59 3.62 -7.91
C LEU A 306 -13.34 2.29 -7.74
N THR A 307 -14.17 1.87 -8.70
CA THR A 307 -14.81 0.52 -8.67
C THR A 307 -13.80 -0.62 -8.84
N ILE A 308 -12.60 -0.32 -9.35
CA ILE A 308 -11.41 -1.17 -9.24
C ILE A 308 -10.23 -0.26 -8.86
N HIS A 309 -9.98 -0.09 -7.56
CA HIS A 309 -8.87 0.70 -7.01
C HIS A 309 -7.54 -0.11 -6.98
N ASN A 310 -7.16 -0.75 -8.09
CA ASN A 310 -5.88 -1.48 -8.17
C ASN A 310 -4.82 -0.78 -9.03
N LEU A 311 -4.22 0.29 -8.50
CA LEU A 311 -3.05 0.97 -9.09
C LEU A 311 -1.78 0.09 -9.17
N ARG A 312 -1.84 -1.17 -8.72
CA ARG A 312 -0.74 -2.16 -8.79
C ARG A 312 -0.85 -3.05 -10.02
N ASP A 313 -2.04 -3.14 -10.61
CA ASP A 313 -2.32 -3.89 -11.83
C ASP A 313 -3.08 -3.01 -12.81
N PHE A 314 -2.35 -2.17 -13.54
CA PHE A 314 -2.94 -1.32 -14.57
C PHE A 314 -3.68 -2.09 -15.67
N SER A 315 -3.52 -3.42 -15.80
CA SER A 315 -4.26 -4.22 -16.78
C SER A 315 -5.75 -4.33 -16.49
N CYS A 316 -6.19 -4.10 -15.24
CA CYS A 316 -7.60 -4.12 -14.86
C CYS A 316 -8.42 -2.96 -15.45
N PHE A 317 -7.77 -1.85 -15.83
CA PHE A 317 -8.37 -0.64 -16.42
C PHE A 317 -8.69 -0.79 -17.93
N ALA A 318 -8.79 -2.02 -18.45
CA ALA A 318 -9.27 -2.30 -19.80
C ALA A 318 -9.89 -3.71 -19.88
N GLU A 319 -11.08 -3.80 -20.48
CA GLU A 319 -11.86 -5.05 -20.59
C GLU A 319 -11.07 -6.17 -21.29
N GLU A 320 -10.26 -5.83 -22.29
CA GLU A 320 -9.45 -6.81 -23.03
C GLU A 320 -8.28 -7.40 -22.21
N SER A 321 -7.73 -6.69 -21.21
CA SER A 321 -6.55 -7.14 -20.45
C SER A 321 -6.83 -7.56 -19.01
N ALA A 322 -7.94 -7.12 -18.40
CA ALA A 322 -8.26 -7.45 -17.01
C ALA A 322 -8.38 -8.97 -16.77
N GLU A 323 -7.81 -9.46 -15.67
CA GLU A 323 -7.96 -10.87 -15.26
C GLU A 323 -9.43 -11.26 -15.00
N PRO A 324 -9.80 -12.56 -15.11
CA PRO A 324 -11.17 -13.02 -14.88
C PRO A 324 -11.76 -12.62 -13.53
N GLY A 325 -10.93 -12.50 -12.49
CA GLY A 325 -11.35 -12.13 -11.13
C GLY A 325 -11.88 -10.70 -11.00
N TYR A 326 -11.24 -9.74 -11.66
CA TYR A 326 -11.76 -8.37 -11.71
C TYR A 326 -13.09 -8.32 -12.47
N LYS A 327 -13.23 -9.09 -13.56
CA LYS A 327 -14.48 -9.21 -14.34
C LYS A 327 -15.60 -9.87 -13.54
N GLU A 328 -15.30 -10.88 -12.73
CA GLU A 328 -16.24 -11.54 -11.82
C GLU A 328 -16.75 -10.55 -10.76
N PHE A 329 -15.85 -9.76 -10.16
CA PHE A 329 -16.20 -8.78 -9.14
C PHE A 329 -16.89 -7.52 -9.69
N ASP A 330 -16.44 -6.99 -10.83
CA ASP A 330 -17.10 -5.92 -11.58
C ASP A 330 -18.54 -6.31 -11.93
N LYS A 331 -18.75 -7.55 -12.40
CA LYS A 331 -20.09 -8.10 -12.57
C LYS A 331 -20.86 -8.17 -11.25
N ALA A 332 -20.23 -8.58 -10.14
CA ALA A 332 -20.90 -8.63 -8.83
C ALA A 332 -21.38 -7.25 -8.35
N ILE A 333 -20.62 -6.17 -8.60
CA ILE A 333 -21.07 -4.79 -8.35
C ILE A 333 -22.32 -4.48 -9.19
N LEU A 334 -22.27 -4.76 -10.50
CA LEU A 334 -23.37 -4.49 -11.42
C LEU A 334 -24.63 -5.30 -11.09
N ASP A 335 -24.47 -6.58 -10.72
CA ASP A 335 -25.55 -7.46 -10.27
C ASP A 335 -26.21 -6.91 -8.99
N ALA A 336 -25.42 -6.45 -8.02
CA ALA A 336 -25.92 -5.89 -6.75
C ALA A 336 -26.67 -4.57 -6.97
N VAL A 337 -26.14 -3.68 -7.81
CA VAL A 337 -26.74 -2.38 -8.18
C VAL A 337 -28.05 -2.56 -8.95
N ALA A 338 -28.17 -3.60 -9.78
CA ALA A 338 -29.35 -3.87 -10.59
C ALA A 338 -30.55 -4.47 -9.82
N LEU A 339 -30.39 -4.82 -8.54
CA LEU A 339 -31.48 -5.36 -7.72
C LEU A 339 -32.55 -4.31 -7.46
N SER A 340 -33.80 -4.60 -7.84
CA SER A 340 -34.91 -3.65 -7.70
C SER A 340 -35.33 -3.44 -6.24
N ASP A 341 -35.37 -4.51 -5.43
CA ASP A 341 -35.67 -4.41 -4.00
C ASP A 341 -34.51 -3.73 -3.23
N PRO A 342 -34.77 -2.65 -2.46
CA PRO A 342 -33.72 -1.90 -1.77
C PRO A 342 -33.01 -2.70 -0.67
N LYS A 343 -33.66 -3.69 -0.06
CA LYS A 343 -33.11 -4.47 1.06
C LYS A 343 -32.23 -5.61 0.56
N ASP A 344 -32.64 -6.24 -0.54
CA ASP A 344 -31.79 -7.19 -1.25
C ASP A 344 -30.58 -6.47 -1.86
N ARG A 345 -30.77 -5.30 -2.48
CA ARG A 345 -29.69 -4.44 -2.97
C ARG A 345 -28.72 -4.02 -1.86
N LYS A 346 -29.24 -3.55 -0.71
CA LYS A 346 -28.44 -3.26 0.49
C LYS A 346 -27.61 -4.46 0.95
N SER A 347 -28.26 -5.62 1.05
CA SER A 347 -27.60 -6.87 1.44
C SER A 347 -26.49 -7.23 0.45
N ALA A 348 -26.74 -7.15 -0.86
CA ALA A 348 -25.76 -7.44 -1.89
C ALA A 348 -24.57 -6.47 -1.83
N MET A 349 -24.82 -5.15 -1.83
CA MET A 349 -23.78 -4.12 -1.80
C MET A 349 -22.88 -4.23 -0.55
N VAL A 350 -23.45 -4.44 0.64
CA VAL A 350 -22.67 -4.66 1.88
C VAL A 350 -21.85 -5.96 1.81
N ASN A 351 -22.39 -7.02 1.20
CA ASN A 351 -21.69 -8.30 1.05
C ASN A 351 -20.59 -8.31 -0.03
N LEU A 352 -20.49 -7.29 -0.90
CA LEU A 352 -19.38 -7.18 -1.86
C LEU A 352 -18.01 -7.17 -1.16
N THR A 353 -17.91 -6.61 0.05
CA THR A 353 -16.69 -6.64 0.89
C THR A 353 -16.20 -8.05 1.24
N LYS A 354 -17.06 -9.06 1.10
CA LYS A 354 -16.78 -10.48 1.37
C LYS A 354 -16.51 -11.28 0.08
N HIS A 355 -16.59 -10.65 -1.09
CA HIS A 355 -16.31 -11.28 -2.37
C HIS A 355 -14.83 -11.70 -2.44
N ALA A 356 -14.52 -12.88 -3.00
CA ALA A 356 -13.16 -13.43 -2.98
C ALA A 356 -12.12 -12.49 -3.61
N TRP A 357 -12.51 -11.76 -4.64
CA TRP A 357 -11.68 -10.78 -5.35
C TRP A 357 -11.74 -9.36 -4.79
N PHE A 358 -12.57 -9.08 -3.79
CA PHE A 358 -12.73 -7.72 -3.23
C PHE A 358 -11.37 -7.12 -2.85
N ARG A 359 -10.56 -7.83 -2.05
CA ARG A 359 -9.23 -7.36 -1.61
C ARG A 359 -8.17 -7.23 -2.72
N MET A 360 -8.47 -7.70 -3.94
CA MET A 360 -7.60 -7.54 -5.11
C MET A 360 -8.05 -6.39 -6.01
N ALA A 361 -9.36 -6.18 -6.14
CA ALA A 361 -9.92 -5.01 -6.83
C ALA A 361 -9.84 -3.74 -5.97
N HIS A 362 -9.98 -3.87 -4.65
CA HIS A 362 -10.03 -2.80 -3.66
C HIS A 362 -9.10 -3.13 -2.47
N PRO A 363 -8.04 -2.35 -2.20
CA PRO A 363 -7.24 -2.57 -1.01
C PRO A 363 -8.02 -2.25 0.28
N ARG A 364 -8.95 -1.28 0.22
CA ARG A 364 -9.72 -0.72 1.33
C ARG A 364 -11.21 -0.60 0.96
N GLU A 365 -12.05 -0.48 1.98
CA GLU A 365 -13.50 -0.34 1.86
C GLU A 365 -13.98 1.07 1.46
N ASP A 366 -13.16 2.14 1.58
CA ASP A 366 -13.58 3.51 1.21
C ASP A 366 -13.90 3.67 -0.28
N HIS A 367 -13.26 2.88 -1.13
CA HIS A 367 -13.49 2.87 -2.58
C HIS A 367 -14.77 2.16 -3.00
N LEU A 368 -15.46 1.48 -2.06
CA LEU A 368 -16.72 0.76 -2.29
C LEU A 368 -17.74 1.11 -1.21
N ILE A 369 -17.97 2.41 -1.00
CA ILE A 369 -19.00 2.91 -0.09
C ILE A 369 -20.36 3.04 -0.82
N PRO A 370 -21.38 2.22 -0.48
CA PRO A 370 -22.73 2.39 -1.01
C PRO A 370 -23.51 3.47 -0.23
N PHE A 371 -23.76 4.61 -0.89
CA PHE A 371 -24.77 5.59 -0.48
C PHE A 371 -26.08 5.31 -1.23
N ASP A 372 -26.93 4.43 -0.70
CA ASP A 372 -28.15 4.00 -1.38
C ASP A 372 -29.42 4.09 -0.51
N GLU A 373 -30.52 4.23 -1.23
CA GLU A 373 -31.89 4.52 -0.81
C GLU A 373 -32.57 3.39 0.00
N GLU A 374 -33.69 3.69 0.65
CA GLU A 374 -34.84 2.79 0.51
C GLU A 374 -35.75 3.41 -0.57
N ASP A 375 -36.30 2.58 -1.46
CA ASP A 375 -37.23 2.89 -2.56
C ASP A 375 -36.77 3.72 -3.80
N GLU A 376 -35.49 4.09 -3.95
CA GLU A 376 -34.95 4.71 -5.19
C GLU A 376 -33.87 3.85 -5.91
N PRO A 377 -33.63 4.04 -7.23
CA PRO A 377 -32.57 3.35 -7.98
C PRO A 377 -31.23 4.11 -7.97
N ILE A 378 -30.12 3.41 -7.71
CA ILE A 378 -28.77 3.98 -7.86
C ILE A 378 -28.46 4.20 -9.35
N VAL A 379 -27.90 5.36 -9.70
CA VAL A 379 -27.17 5.53 -10.96
C VAL A 379 -25.67 5.35 -10.68
N VAL A 380 -25.15 4.16 -10.98
CA VAL A 380 -23.71 3.87 -10.95
C VAL A 380 -23.11 4.13 -12.33
N ASP A 381 -22.01 4.86 -12.35
CA ASP A 381 -21.17 5.02 -13.54
C ASP A 381 -20.30 3.77 -13.75
N SER A 382 -20.58 3.02 -14.82
CA SER A 382 -19.80 1.88 -15.27
C SER A 382 -19.00 2.25 -16.53
N GLU A 383 -17.69 1.99 -16.55
CA GLU A 383 -16.82 2.28 -17.70
C GLU A 383 -17.46 1.91 -19.05
N PRO A 384 -17.56 2.85 -20.01
CA PRO A 384 -18.06 2.53 -21.34
C PRO A 384 -17.01 1.77 -22.16
N ARG A 385 -17.02 0.44 -22.01
CA ARG A 385 -16.02 -0.49 -22.54
C ARG A 385 -16.23 -0.82 -24.02
N ILE A 386 -15.39 -0.24 -24.87
CA ILE A 386 -15.39 -0.50 -26.33
C ILE A 386 -14.88 -1.91 -26.63
N SER A 387 -15.81 -2.86 -26.73
CA SER A 387 -15.59 -4.17 -27.35
C SER A 387 -15.85 -4.08 -28.87
N ASP A 388 -14.81 -3.75 -29.66
CA ASP A 388 -14.89 -3.72 -31.13
C ASP A 388 -14.56 -5.10 -31.74
N PRO A 389 -15.50 -5.75 -32.46
CA PRO A 389 -15.25 -7.04 -33.10
C PRO A 389 -14.35 -7.00 -34.36
N LYS A 390 -13.90 -5.82 -34.83
CA LYS A 390 -13.36 -5.64 -36.20
C LYS A 390 -11.88 -5.26 -36.31
N LEU A 391 -11.02 -5.82 -35.45
CA LEU A 391 -9.56 -5.71 -35.61
C LEU A 391 -8.77 -7.03 -35.44
N VAL A 392 -9.37 -8.16 -35.83
CA VAL A 392 -8.67 -9.46 -35.93
C VAL A 392 -8.40 -9.83 -37.39
N ALA A 393 -7.23 -9.43 -37.88
CA ALA A 393 -6.72 -9.82 -39.21
C ALA A 393 -5.49 -10.72 -39.09
N GLN A 394 -5.74 -12.02 -38.92
CA GLN A 394 -4.83 -13.14 -39.20
C GLN A 394 -3.46 -13.19 -38.47
N ASP A 395 -3.43 -13.90 -37.33
CA ASP A 395 -2.30 -14.78 -36.99
C ASP A 395 -2.86 -16.20 -36.73
N PRO A 396 -2.56 -17.20 -37.59
CA PRO A 396 -3.15 -18.54 -37.50
C PRO A 396 -2.46 -19.48 -36.50
N ALA A 397 -1.62 -18.99 -35.57
CA ALA A 397 -0.85 -19.84 -34.65
C ALA A 397 -1.57 -20.30 -33.36
N ALA A 398 -2.68 -19.67 -32.97
CA ALA A 398 -3.24 -19.78 -31.61
C ALA A 398 -4.34 -20.85 -31.40
N LEU A 399 -4.47 -21.86 -32.27
CA LEU A 399 -5.59 -22.81 -32.26
C LEU A 399 -5.20 -24.26 -31.93
N GLN A 400 -4.54 -24.47 -30.78
CA GLN A 400 -4.28 -25.81 -30.25
C GLN A 400 -3.99 -25.81 -28.73
N LEU A 401 -5.03 -25.77 -27.87
CA LEU A 401 -5.02 -26.25 -26.47
C LEU A 401 -6.39 -26.14 -25.75
N GLN A 402 -7.47 -26.65 -26.37
CA GLN A 402 -8.73 -26.95 -25.65
C GLN A 402 -9.03 -28.44 -25.80
N GLY A 403 -9.19 -29.17 -24.69
CA GLY A 403 -9.37 -30.62 -24.74
C GLY A 403 -8.92 -31.41 -23.49
N ARG A 404 -9.27 -30.96 -22.28
CA ARG A 404 -9.24 -31.81 -21.07
C ARG A 404 -10.46 -31.53 -20.19
N GLU A 405 -11.33 -32.53 -20.10
CA GLU A 405 -12.52 -32.50 -19.24
C GLU A 405 -12.14 -32.53 -17.75
N HIS A 406 -13.00 -31.98 -16.90
CA HIS A 406 -12.85 -32.06 -15.45
C HIS A 406 -13.01 -33.51 -14.95
N ARG A 407 -11.95 -34.07 -14.34
CA ARG A 407 -12.11 -35.18 -13.40
C ARG A 407 -12.49 -34.62 -12.03
N LYS A 408 -13.56 -35.17 -11.43
CA LYS A 408 -13.87 -34.97 -10.00
C LYS A 408 -12.74 -35.55 -9.13
N PRO A 409 -12.45 -34.97 -7.96
CA PRO A 409 -11.38 -35.46 -7.08
C PRO A 409 -11.64 -36.89 -6.61
N SER A 410 -10.57 -37.64 -6.35
CA SER A 410 -10.67 -39.01 -5.83
C SER A 410 -10.98 -39.01 -4.33
N ARG A 411 -11.56 -40.12 -3.84
CA ARG A 411 -11.91 -40.31 -2.43
C ARG A 411 -10.69 -40.23 -1.47
N GLU A 412 -9.49 -40.41 -2.00
CA GLU A 412 -8.22 -40.31 -1.28
C GLU A 412 -7.81 -38.85 -1.02
N MET A 413 -8.13 -37.91 -1.92
CA MET A 413 -7.87 -36.47 -1.70
C MET A 413 -8.72 -35.92 -0.55
N LEU A 414 -10.01 -36.25 -0.52
CA LEU A 414 -10.92 -35.82 0.54
C LEU A 414 -10.47 -36.34 1.93
N GLN A 415 -9.89 -37.55 1.98
CA GLN A 415 -9.31 -38.11 3.21
C GLN A 415 -7.93 -37.55 3.59
N LEU A 416 -7.26 -36.83 2.67
CA LEU A 416 -6.07 -36.03 2.96
C LEU A 416 -6.49 -34.66 3.54
N GLU A 417 -7.54 -34.04 2.99
CA GLU A 417 -8.11 -32.79 3.48
C GLU A 417 -8.65 -32.92 4.92
N GLU A 418 -9.46 -33.96 5.21
CA GLU A 418 -9.93 -34.24 6.59
C GLU A 418 -8.78 -34.43 7.59
N ARG A 419 -7.66 -35.04 7.17
CA ARG A 419 -6.48 -35.24 8.04
C ARG A 419 -5.75 -33.93 8.32
N MET A 420 -5.58 -33.09 7.31
CA MET A 420 -4.98 -31.76 7.48
C MET A 420 -5.81 -30.86 8.40
N GLU A 421 -7.15 -30.94 8.33
CA GLU A 421 -8.03 -30.14 9.18
C GLU A 421 -7.95 -30.55 10.67
N VAL A 422 -7.77 -31.86 10.95
CA VAL A 422 -7.65 -32.39 12.32
C VAL A 422 -6.30 -32.02 12.96
N ASP A 423 -5.19 -32.06 12.23
CA ASP A 423 -3.89 -31.64 12.76
C ASP A 423 -3.83 -30.12 13.02
N TYR A 424 -4.49 -29.30 12.18
CA TYR A 424 -4.59 -27.86 12.41
C TYR A 424 -5.23 -27.52 13.77
N ARG A 425 -6.26 -28.28 14.18
CA ARG A 425 -6.92 -28.12 15.49
C ARG A 425 -6.04 -28.58 16.66
N ARG A 426 -5.11 -29.51 16.45
CA ARG A 426 -4.15 -29.96 17.48
C ARG A 426 -2.97 -29.00 17.68
N LEU A 427 -2.51 -28.34 16.62
CA LEU A 427 -1.43 -27.35 16.71
C LEU A 427 -1.85 -26.06 17.45
N SER A 428 -3.16 -25.78 17.48
CA SER A 428 -3.76 -24.59 18.11
C SER A 428 -3.62 -24.50 19.64
N THR A 429 -3.20 -25.56 20.34
CA THR A 429 -3.01 -25.53 21.80
C THR A 429 -1.61 -25.10 22.25
N SER A 430 -0.76 -24.67 21.31
CA SER A 430 0.55 -24.08 21.60
C SER A 430 0.38 -22.62 22.04
N PRO A 431 0.87 -22.19 23.22
CA PRO A 431 0.87 -20.77 23.58
C PRO A 431 1.71 -19.98 22.57
N ARG A 432 1.08 -19.04 21.84
CA ARG A 432 1.83 -18.04 21.09
C ARG A 432 2.62 -17.18 22.10
N PRO A 433 3.89 -16.83 21.83
CA PRO A 433 4.57 -15.81 22.60
C PRO A 433 3.74 -14.52 22.62
N ALA A 434 3.70 -13.83 23.76
CA ALA A 434 3.09 -12.51 23.83
C ALA A 434 3.82 -11.55 22.88
N PHE A 435 3.06 -10.71 22.17
CA PHE A 435 3.65 -9.63 21.38
C PHE A 435 4.36 -8.66 22.33
N ARG A 436 5.56 -8.24 21.94
CA ARG A 436 6.37 -7.26 22.68
C ARG A 436 6.07 -5.89 22.09
N HIS A 437 5.44 -5.00 22.86
CA HIS A 437 5.20 -3.64 22.38
C HIS A 437 6.42 -2.78 22.72
N LEU A 438 6.86 -1.93 21.78
CA LEU A 438 8.02 -1.06 22.04
C LEU A 438 7.73 -0.04 23.16
N GLU A 439 6.45 0.29 23.38
CA GLU A 439 5.99 1.17 24.46
C GLU A 439 6.30 0.63 25.87
N ASP A 440 6.40 -0.70 26.04
CA ASP A 440 6.76 -1.34 27.31
C ASP A 440 8.25 -1.16 27.66
N GLU A 441 9.11 -0.97 26.65
CA GLU A 441 10.56 -0.81 26.85
C GLU A 441 10.88 0.64 27.25
N GLN A 442 11.61 0.79 28.37
CA GLN A 442 11.89 2.10 28.95
C GLN A 442 12.83 2.93 28.06
N SER A 443 12.50 4.21 27.90
CA SER A 443 13.39 5.18 27.24
C SER A 443 14.72 5.26 28.00
N HIS A 444 15.81 4.85 27.35
CA HIS A 444 17.14 4.85 27.95
C HIS A 444 17.93 6.15 27.67
N VAL A 445 17.33 7.08 26.92
CA VAL A 445 17.78 8.46 26.76
C VAL A 445 17.22 9.30 27.90
N GLU A 446 18.11 9.93 28.69
CA GLU A 446 17.71 10.80 29.79
C GLU A 446 17.21 12.15 29.28
N ARG A 447 16.11 12.65 29.87
CA ARG A 447 15.53 13.97 29.53
C ARG A 447 16.16 15.15 30.28
N ASN A 448 17.11 14.92 31.19
CA ASN A 448 17.50 15.89 32.23
C ASN A 448 18.99 16.31 32.21
N GLY A 449 19.34 17.22 31.29
CA GLY A 449 20.20 18.38 31.59
C GLY A 449 21.65 18.21 32.10
N SER A 450 22.22 17.01 32.11
CA SER A 450 23.61 16.78 32.58
C SER A 450 24.69 17.08 31.52
N LEU A 451 24.31 17.08 30.23
CA LEU A 451 25.17 17.34 29.08
C LEU A 451 24.63 18.51 28.26
N LYS A 452 25.53 19.30 27.68
CA LYS A 452 25.22 20.40 26.76
C LYS A 452 26.02 20.28 25.46
N LEU A 453 25.50 20.88 24.38
CA LEU A 453 26.21 20.97 23.11
C LEU A 453 27.59 21.68 23.24
N THR A 454 27.73 22.60 24.19
CA THR A 454 29.00 23.28 24.52
C THR A 454 30.05 22.40 25.21
N ASP A 455 29.68 21.25 25.77
CA ASP A 455 30.62 20.31 26.40
C ASP A 455 31.40 19.49 25.37
N PHE A 456 31.07 19.58 24.08
CA PHE A 456 31.66 18.79 23.01
C PHE A 456 32.72 19.55 22.20
N GLU A 457 33.74 18.82 21.75
CA GLU A 457 34.77 19.25 20.81
C GLU A 457 34.60 18.48 19.50
N VAL A 458 34.44 19.19 18.37
CA VAL A 458 34.28 18.56 17.05
C VAL A 458 35.64 18.14 16.50
N LYS A 459 35.81 16.85 16.19
CA LYS A 459 37.06 16.27 15.64
C LYS A 459 37.05 16.12 14.13
N GLY A 460 35.88 16.03 13.49
CA GLY A 460 35.75 15.87 12.04
C GLY A 460 34.32 15.65 11.59
N THR A 461 34.07 15.77 10.29
CA THR A 461 32.81 15.34 9.66
C THR A 461 32.97 13.89 9.20
N LEU A 462 32.14 12.97 9.72
CA LEU A 462 32.13 11.55 9.36
C LEU A 462 31.37 11.27 8.07
N GLY A 463 30.29 12.03 7.81
CA GLY A 463 29.45 11.89 6.62
C GLY A 463 28.43 13.02 6.48
N THR A 464 27.77 13.07 5.32
CA THR A 464 26.73 14.06 4.97
C THR A 464 25.51 13.35 4.40
N GLY A 465 24.33 13.72 4.86
CA GLY A 465 23.05 13.17 4.40
C GLY A 465 22.08 14.27 3.95
N THR A 466 20.90 13.88 3.48
CA THR A 466 19.92 14.77 2.81
C THR A 466 19.48 15.98 3.65
N PHE A 467 19.51 15.88 4.99
CA PHE A 467 19.00 16.90 5.92
C PHE A 467 20.09 17.52 6.81
N GLY A 468 21.36 17.14 6.62
CA GLY A 468 22.43 17.53 7.54
C GLY A 468 23.69 16.65 7.45
N ARG A 469 24.38 16.46 8.57
CA ARG A 469 25.71 15.82 8.62
C ARG A 469 25.95 15.07 9.91
N VAL A 470 26.86 14.10 9.89
CA VAL A 470 27.33 13.39 11.09
C VAL A 470 28.72 13.89 11.44
N LEU A 471 28.89 14.36 12.68
CA LEU A 471 30.17 14.84 13.21
C LEU A 471 30.75 13.82 14.20
N LEU A 472 32.06 13.62 14.18
CA LEU A 472 32.77 13.00 15.30
C LEU A 472 32.97 14.07 16.38
N VAL A 473 32.47 13.81 17.57
CA VAL A 473 32.65 14.70 18.74
C VAL A 473 33.31 13.97 19.90
N ARG A 474 34.08 14.70 20.71
CA ARG A 474 34.63 14.25 22.00
C ARG A 474 34.11 15.12 23.13
N LEU A 475 33.80 14.55 24.30
CA LEU A 475 33.50 15.33 25.51
C LEU A 475 34.77 16.04 26.03
N ARG A 476 34.73 17.37 26.22
CA ARG A 476 35.91 18.22 26.48
C ARG A 476 36.65 17.89 27.78
N ASN A 477 35.91 17.46 28.81
CA ASN A 477 36.46 17.20 30.16
C ASN A 477 37.01 15.77 30.34
N SER A 478 37.07 14.98 29.26
CA SER A 478 37.51 13.59 29.28
C SER A 478 38.99 13.42 28.94
N SER A 479 39.61 12.35 29.45
CA SER A 479 40.98 12.00 29.07
C SER A 479 41.05 11.64 27.58
N SER A 480 42.18 11.94 26.94
CA SER A 480 42.40 11.63 25.51
C SER A 480 42.57 10.13 25.23
N SER A 481 42.74 9.31 26.26
CA SER A 481 42.84 7.84 26.19
C SER A 481 41.49 7.11 26.23
N ASP A 482 40.41 7.73 26.72
CA ASP A 482 39.19 7.01 27.06
C ASP A 482 38.19 6.91 25.89
N SER A 483 37.97 5.67 25.43
CA SER A 483 37.07 5.34 24.31
C SER A 483 35.61 5.75 24.51
N GLN A 484 35.15 5.84 25.76
CA GLN A 484 33.74 6.06 26.11
C GLN A 484 33.24 7.49 25.88
N HIS A 485 34.07 8.38 25.34
CA HIS A 485 33.75 9.80 25.18
C HIS A 485 33.80 10.30 23.74
N CYS A 486 33.93 9.40 22.76
CA CYS A 486 33.83 9.70 21.34
C CYS A 486 32.46 9.28 20.81
N PHE A 487 31.72 10.21 20.21
CA PHE A 487 30.34 10.00 19.75
C PHE A 487 30.16 10.47 18.30
N ALA A 488 29.19 9.88 17.61
CA ALA A 488 28.73 10.30 16.29
C ALA A 488 27.48 11.19 16.46
N LEU A 489 27.67 12.51 16.36
CA LEU A 489 26.61 13.49 16.50
C LEU A 489 25.92 13.72 15.14
N LYS A 490 24.73 13.16 14.95
CA LYS A 490 23.86 13.41 13.79
C LYS A 490 23.23 14.79 13.96
N VAL A 491 23.65 15.76 13.15
CA VAL A 491 23.15 17.15 13.14
C VAL A 491 22.18 17.29 11.96
N LEU A 492 20.92 17.63 12.24
CA LEU A 492 19.86 17.70 11.23
C LEU A 492 19.18 19.08 11.29
N ARG A 493 19.06 19.76 10.14
CA ARG A 493 18.56 21.13 10.08
C ARG A 493 17.03 21.18 10.04
N LYS A 494 16.40 21.78 11.05
CA LYS A 494 14.93 21.85 11.25
C LYS A 494 14.19 22.30 9.99
N THR A 495 14.67 23.36 9.32
CA THR A 495 14.04 23.90 8.10
C THR A 495 14.03 22.90 6.94
N GLU A 496 15.07 22.08 6.80
CA GLU A 496 15.18 21.11 5.70
C GLU A 496 14.33 19.86 5.95
N ILE A 497 14.25 19.41 7.21
CA ILE A 497 13.36 18.31 7.62
C ILE A 497 11.90 18.68 7.32
N VAL A 498 11.46 19.89 7.68
CA VAL A 498 10.11 20.38 7.39
C VAL A 498 9.90 20.59 5.88
N ARG A 499 10.85 21.23 5.18
CA ARG A 499 10.78 21.46 3.71
C ARG A 499 10.65 20.16 2.91
N LEU A 500 11.27 19.08 3.38
CA LEU A 500 11.24 17.76 2.74
C LEU A 500 10.24 16.78 3.39
N ARG A 501 9.40 17.26 4.32
CA ARG A 501 8.34 16.51 5.02
C ARG A 501 8.83 15.22 5.72
N GLN A 502 9.99 15.27 6.38
CA GLN A 502 10.61 14.12 7.06
C GLN A 502 10.46 14.14 8.59
N VAL A 503 9.57 14.99 9.10
CA VAL A 503 9.37 15.24 10.54
C VAL A 503 8.98 13.96 11.28
N GLU A 504 8.01 13.22 10.75
CA GLU A 504 7.58 11.93 11.30
C GLU A 504 8.71 10.90 11.30
N HIS A 505 9.45 10.78 10.20
CA HIS A 505 10.58 9.86 10.07
C HIS A 505 11.69 10.16 11.09
N VAL A 506 12.02 11.42 11.33
CA VAL A 506 13.06 11.80 12.31
C VAL A 506 12.57 11.66 13.75
N ASN A 507 11.29 11.95 14.03
CA ASN A 507 10.67 11.67 15.33
C ASN A 507 10.56 10.15 15.61
N ALA A 508 10.28 9.34 14.59
CA ALA A 508 10.23 7.88 14.66
C ALA A 508 11.63 7.26 14.84
N GLU A 509 12.65 7.72 14.11
CA GLU A 509 14.05 7.33 14.30
C GLU A 509 14.46 7.55 15.77
N ARG A 510 14.22 8.75 16.31
CA ARG A 510 14.50 9.08 17.70
C ARG A 510 13.73 8.17 18.67
N TYR A 511 12.43 8.01 18.46
CA TYR A 511 11.55 7.22 19.33
C TYR A 511 12.01 5.75 19.39
N ILE A 512 12.31 5.13 18.24
CA ILE A 512 12.80 3.76 18.15
C ILE A 512 14.18 3.65 18.83
N LEU A 513 15.14 4.48 18.41
CA LEU A 513 16.52 4.43 18.94
C LEU A 513 16.59 4.71 20.45
N SER A 514 15.67 5.49 21.02
CA SER A 514 15.61 5.74 22.46
C SER A 514 15.21 4.53 23.32
N ARG A 515 14.77 3.42 22.69
CA ARG A 515 14.25 2.22 23.37
C ARG A 515 14.98 0.95 22.97
N VAL A 516 15.31 0.77 21.69
CA VAL A 516 16.05 -0.44 21.23
C VAL A 516 17.46 -0.51 21.81
N ARG A 517 17.84 -1.68 22.33
CA ARG A 517 19.20 -1.99 22.80
C ARG A 517 19.58 -3.40 22.37
N HIS A 518 20.57 -3.49 21.50
CA HIS A 518 21.03 -4.75 20.93
C HIS A 518 22.51 -4.65 20.52
N PRO A 519 23.37 -5.66 20.75
CA PRO A 519 24.82 -5.59 20.51
C PRO A 519 25.25 -5.23 19.07
N PHE A 520 24.35 -5.33 18.09
CA PHE A 520 24.58 -5.02 16.67
C PHE A 520 23.78 -3.82 16.14
N ILE A 521 23.22 -2.96 17.00
CA ILE A 521 22.56 -1.69 16.62
C ILE A 521 23.34 -0.54 17.27
N VAL A 522 23.41 0.65 16.68
CA VAL A 522 24.02 1.82 17.34
C VAL A 522 23.16 2.30 18.52
N ASP A 523 23.80 2.59 19.65
CA ASP A 523 23.12 3.10 20.85
C ASP A 523 22.91 4.63 20.73
N LEU A 524 21.74 5.13 21.16
CA LEU A 524 21.45 6.57 21.27
C LEU A 524 21.62 7.02 22.72
N TYR A 525 22.53 7.96 22.96
CA TYR A 525 22.89 8.41 24.31
C TYR A 525 22.12 9.66 24.75
N ALA A 526 21.93 10.61 23.83
CA ALA A 526 21.29 11.90 24.12
C ALA A 526 20.66 12.50 22.85
N THR A 527 19.66 13.37 23.04
CA THR A 527 19.20 14.33 22.04
C THR A 527 19.37 15.75 22.54
N PHE A 528 19.48 16.69 21.60
CA PHE A 528 19.47 18.12 21.89
C PHE A 528 18.81 18.88 20.73
N GLN A 529 18.50 20.15 20.92
CA GLN A 529 18.12 21.07 19.85
C GLN A 529 18.64 22.50 20.07
N ASP A 530 18.78 23.26 18.99
CA ASP A 530 19.04 24.71 19.00
C ASP A 530 18.03 25.44 18.07
N ASN A 531 18.17 26.75 17.86
CA ASN A 531 17.28 27.52 16.99
C ASN A 531 17.23 27.03 15.51
N LEU A 532 18.22 26.26 15.04
CA LEU A 532 18.37 25.86 13.63
C LEU A 532 18.29 24.35 13.41
N ASN A 533 18.71 23.56 14.40
CA ASN A 533 19.03 22.15 14.28
C ASN A 533 18.42 21.31 15.41
N ILE A 534 18.35 20.01 15.15
CA ILE A 534 18.20 18.95 16.15
C ILE A 534 19.38 17.99 16.06
N TYR A 535 19.69 17.35 17.18
CA TYR A 535 20.91 16.58 17.39
C TYR A 535 20.59 15.21 17.97
N MET A 536 21.23 14.16 17.44
CA MET A 536 21.24 12.82 18.04
C MET A 536 22.69 12.40 18.33
N MET A 537 22.99 12.07 19.59
CA MET A 537 24.32 11.59 20.00
C MET A 537 24.35 10.06 19.95
N LEU A 538 24.91 9.49 18.89
CA LEU A 538 24.97 8.05 18.62
C LEU A 538 26.36 7.46 18.95
N SER A 539 26.44 6.14 19.09
CA SER A 539 27.72 5.42 19.18
C SER A 539 28.66 5.79 18.02
N TYR A 540 29.92 6.16 18.33
CA TYR A 540 30.96 6.20 17.30
C TYR A 540 31.45 4.78 16.98
N VAL A 541 31.53 4.45 15.68
CA VAL A 541 31.90 3.12 15.19
C VAL A 541 33.11 3.25 14.24
N PRO A 542 34.35 3.11 14.74
CA PRO A 542 35.55 3.65 14.07
C PRO A 542 36.03 2.89 12.83
N GLY A 543 35.57 1.65 12.60
CA GLY A 543 36.00 0.84 11.46
C GLY A 543 35.38 1.24 10.12
N GLY A 544 34.40 2.15 10.11
CA GLY A 544 33.71 2.62 8.90
C GLY A 544 32.76 1.58 8.29
N GLU A 545 32.28 1.90 7.09
CA GLU A 545 31.24 1.17 6.36
C GLU A 545 31.69 -0.20 5.85
N LEU A 546 30.81 -1.21 5.96
CA LEU A 546 30.95 -2.52 5.33
C LEU A 546 31.09 -2.38 3.81
N PHE A 547 30.41 -1.40 3.19
CA PHE A 547 30.59 -1.02 1.78
C PHE A 547 32.07 -0.83 1.43
N THR A 548 32.77 -0.01 2.21
CA THR A 548 34.18 0.31 1.97
C THR A 548 35.08 -0.93 2.11
N HIS A 549 34.80 -1.83 3.05
CA HIS A 549 35.53 -3.10 3.18
C HIS A 549 35.22 -4.08 2.05
N LEU A 550 33.97 -4.17 1.62
CA LEU A 550 33.54 -5.02 0.50
C LEU A 550 34.15 -4.56 -0.83
N ARG A 551 34.11 -3.26 -1.14
CA ARG A 551 34.73 -2.69 -2.35
C ARG A 551 36.25 -2.89 -2.37
N ARG A 552 36.93 -2.80 -1.21
CA ARG A 552 38.36 -3.12 -1.07
C ARG A 552 38.66 -4.61 -1.29
N ALA A 553 37.81 -5.51 -0.79
CA ALA A 553 37.94 -6.96 -0.96
C ALA A 553 37.49 -7.46 -2.35
N GLN A 554 36.81 -6.61 -3.14
CA GLN A 554 36.00 -6.93 -4.31
C GLN A 554 34.78 -7.82 -4.01
N ARG A 555 34.96 -8.88 -3.22
CA ARG A 555 33.91 -9.76 -2.67
C ARG A 555 34.42 -10.49 -1.43
N PHE A 556 33.50 -10.93 -0.58
CA PHE A 556 33.77 -11.78 0.58
C PHE A 556 33.61 -13.27 0.26
N THR A 557 34.23 -14.14 1.06
CA THR A 557 34.00 -15.59 1.00
C THR A 557 32.69 -15.95 1.73
N PRO A 558 32.07 -17.12 1.45
CA PRO A 558 30.83 -17.52 2.12
C PRO A 558 30.90 -17.51 3.65
N ASP A 559 32.06 -17.82 4.27
CA ASP A 559 32.21 -17.80 5.73
C ASP A 559 32.28 -16.38 6.30
N VAL A 560 32.92 -15.44 5.59
CA VAL A 560 32.94 -14.01 5.95
C VAL A 560 31.53 -13.42 5.82
N THR A 561 30.83 -13.75 4.73
CA THR A 561 29.42 -13.40 4.54
C THR A 561 28.54 -14.01 5.62
N ARG A 562 28.76 -15.26 6.03
CA ARG A 562 27.97 -15.93 7.08
C ARG A 562 28.06 -15.22 8.41
N PHE A 563 29.26 -14.78 8.81
CA PHE A 563 29.44 -14.00 10.04
C PHE A 563 28.62 -12.70 10.01
N TYR A 564 28.79 -11.88 8.97
CA TYR A 564 28.07 -10.60 8.90
C TYR A 564 26.56 -10.76 8.72
N LEU A 565 26.11 -11.67 7.86
CA LEU A 565 24.70 -11.96 7.67
C LEU A 565 24.05 -12.48 8.96
N ALA A 566 24.74 -13.33 9.74
CA ALA A 566 24.24 -13.79 11.03
C ALA A 566 24.10 -12.65 12.07
N THR A 567 25.05 -11.71 12.14
CA THR A 567 24.89 -10.52 13.02
C THR A 567 23.69 -9.66 12.62
N ILE A 568 23.41 -9.53 11.32
CA ILE A 568 22.25 -8.78 10.81
C ILE A 568 20.94 -9.53 11.11
N ILE A 569 20.90 -10.86 10.94
CA ILE A 569 19.74 -11.69 11.25
C ILE A 569 19.35 -11.59 12.73
N LEU A 570 20.32 -11.55 13.65
CA LEU A 570 20.05 -11.34 15.07
C LEU A 570 19.44 -9.95 15.33
N ALA A 571 19.99 -8.89 14.72
CA ALA A 571 19.46 -7.53 14.85
C ALA A 571 18.05 -7.38 14.27
N LEU A 572 17.77 -7.99 13.11
CA LEU A 572 16.43 -8.01 12.52
C LEU A 572 15.45 -8.84 13.35
N LYS A 573 15.85 -10.03 13.82
CA LYS A 573 15.05 -10.86 14.75
C LYS A 573 14.65 -10.06 16.00
N TYR A 574 15.58 -9.30 16.56
CA TYR A 574 15.32 -8.39 17.69
C TYR A 574 14.31 -7.30 17.31
N LEU A 575 14.55 -6.51 16.26
CA LEU A 575 13.65 -5.44 15.81
C LEU A 575 12.23 -5.94 15.46
N HIS A 576 12.17 -7.05 14.72
CA HIS A 576 10.92 -7.71 14.30
C HIS A 576 10.10 -8.24 15.48
N SER A 577 10.71 -8.46 16.66
CA SER A 577 9.98 -8.83 17.88
C SER A 577 9.15 -7.68 18.49
N PHE A 578 9.50 -6.43 18.14
CA PHE A 578 8.78 -5.20 18.52
C PHE A 578 7.94 -4.61 17.38
N ASN A 579 7.63 -5.42 16.36
CA ASN A 579 6.99 -4.98 15.11
C ASN A 579 7.74 -3.87 14.34
N ILE A 580 9.02 -3.60 14.66
CA ILE A 580 9.85 -2.65 13.90
C ILE A 580 10.33 -3.33 12.61
N ILE A 581 10.18 -2.64 11.48
CA ILE A 581 10.82 -2.97 10.20
C ILE A 581 11.86 -1.90 9.85
N TYR A 582 12.99 -2.29 9.29
CA TYR A 582 14.17 -1.40 9.15
C TYR A 582 14.23 -0.69 7.79
N ARG A 583 13.91 -1.39 6.70
CA ARG A 583 13.67 -0.86 5.33
C ARG A 583 14.83 -0.20 4.56
N ASP A 584 16.02 -0.03 5.14
CA ASP A 584 17.21 0.48 4.42
C ASP A 584 18.48 -0.35 4.65
N LEU A 585 18.35 -1.68 4.66
CA LEU A 585 19.48 -2.59 4.79
C LEU A 585 20.37 -2.56 3.55
N LYS A 586 21.57 -2.00 3.67
CA LYS A 586 22.59 -1.87 2.62
C LYS A 586 24.01 -1.75 3.22
N PRO A 587 25.09 -2.06 2.49
CA PRO A 587 26.47 -2.05 3.03
C PRO A 587 26.94 -0.73 3.65
N GLU A 588 26.35 0.40 3.25
CA GLU A 588 26.64 1.75 3.73
C GLU A 588 26.10 1.99 5.16
N ASN A 589 24.93 1.44 5.50
CA ASN A 589 24.29 1.60 6.81
C ASN A 589 24.80 0.57 7.86
N LEU A 590 25.87 -0.17 7.52
CA LEU A 590 26.43 -1.26 8.32
C LEU A 590 27.87 -0.93 8.67
N LEU A 591 28.11 -0.46 9.89
CA LEU A 591 29.43 -0.02 10.35
C LEU A 591 30.17 -1.14 11.09
N LEU A 592 31.49 -1.23 10.95
CA LEU A 592 32.33 -2.18 11.71
C LEU A 592 32.98 -1.52 12.92
N ASP A 593 32.85 -2.12 14.10
CA ASP A 593 33.53 -1.66 15.31
C ASP A 593 35.01 -2.10 15.35
N SER A 594 35.75 -1.64 16.35
CA SER A 594 37.18 -1.96 16.53
C SER A 594 37.48 -3.44 16.81
N ARG A 595 36.47 -4.26 17.13
CA ARG A 595 36.56 -5.72 17.24
C ARG A 595 36.13 -6.44 15.95
N GLY A 596 35.71 -5.71 14.92
CA GLY A 596 35.23 -6.26 13.65
C GLY A 596 33.75 -6.65 13.63
N TYR A 597 33.00 -6.34 14.69
CA TYR A 597 31.57 -6.61 14.79
C TYR A 597 30.74 -5.53 14.11
N LEU A 598 29.60 -5.93 13.56
CA LEU A 598 28.70 -5.05 12.84
C LEU A 598 27.79 -4.25 13.79
N ARG A 599 27.54 -2.99 13.45
CA ARG A 599 26.53 -2.10 14.05
C ARG A 599 25.67 -1.50 12.94
N ILE A 600 24.37 -1.79 12.95
CA ILE A 600 23.37 -1.14 12.08
C ILE A 600 23.20 0.31 12.54
N THR A 601 23.26 1.26 11.62
CA THR A 601 23.03 2.70 11.84
C THR A 601 21.90 3.25 10.96
N ASP A 602 21.61 4.55 11.05
CA ASP A 602 20.59 5.30 10.31
C ASP A 602 19.20 4.65 10.28
N PHE A 603 18.36 5.03 11.25
CA PHE A 603 17.02 4.48 11.42
C PHE A 603 15.95 5.38 10.80
N GLY A 604 16.34 6.31 9.91
CA GLY A 604 15.44 7.27 9.26
C GLY A 604 14.30 6.66 8.42
N PHE A 605 14.39 5.39 7.99
CA PHE A 605 13.28 4.66 7.39
C PHE A 605 12.71 3.54 8.28
N ALA A 606 13.19 3.36 9.50
CA ALA A 606 12.64 2.37 10.43
C ALA A 606 11.21 2.78 10.86
N LYS A 607 10.30 1.80 10.99
CA LYS A 607 8.91 2.05 11.39
C LYS A 607 8.32 0.86 12.15
N ILE A 608 7.47 1.13 13.15
CA ILE A 608 6.64 0.12 13.83
C ILE A 608 5.43 -0.16 12.94
N VAL A 609 5.19 -1.43 12.61
CA VAL A 609 4.17 -1.89 11.66
C VAL A 609 3.60 -3.24 12.09
N ASP A 610 2.34 -3.25 12.55
CA ASP A 610 1.69 -4.47 13.07
C ASP A 610 1.22 -5.43 11.97
N ASP A 611 0.80 -4.90 10.81
CA ASP A 611 0.52 -5.68 9.60
C ASP A 611 1.37 -5.17 8.42
N ARG A 612 0.97 -4.05 7.79
CA ARG A 612 1.57 -3.53 6.56
C ARG A 612 1.73 -2.02 6.57
N THR A 613 2.65 -1.53 5.75
CA THR A 613 2.78 -0.11 5.42
C THR A 613 3.05 0.08 3.92
N TRP A 614 2.86 1.30 3.41
CA TRP A 614 2.82 1.57 1.96
C TRP A 614 3.82 2.65 1.50
N THR A 615 4.72 3.10 2.38
CA THR A 615 5.75 4.10 2.04
C THR A 615 6.79 3.50 1.09
N LEU A 616 6.87 3.99 -0.15
CA LEU A 616 7.99 3.68 -1.05
C LEU A 616 9.26 4.38 -0.52
N CYS A 617 10.11 3.62 0.17
CA CYS A 617 11.37 4.07 0.77
C CYS A 617 12.41 2.94 0.76
N GLY A 618 13.67 3.29 1.03
CA GLY A 618 14.83 2.39 0.90
C GLY A 618 15.62 2.64 -0.38
N THR A 619 16.67 1.84 -0.59
CA THR A 619 17.62 2.00 -1.70
C THR A 619 17.24 1.10 -2.90
N PRO A 620 17.22 1.58 -4.16
CA PRO A 620 16.58 0.90 -5.30
C PRO A 620 16.97 -0.57 -5.53
N GLU A 621 18.25 -0.89 -5.42
CA GLU A 621 18.84 -2.22 -5.61
C GLU A 621 18.40 -3.23 -4.53
N TYR A 622 17.94 -2.71 -3.38
CA TYR A 622 17.58 -3.47 -2.18
C TYR A 622 16.06 -3.58 -1.97
N LEU A 623 15.23 -2.91 -2.78
CA LEU A 623 13.78 -2.95 -2.64
C LEU A 623 13.20 -4.34 -2.94
N ALA A 624 12.23 -4.75 -2.13
CA ALA A 624 11.46 -5.97 -2.36
C ALA A 624 10.40 -5.76 -3.46
N PRO A 625 9.99 -6.82 -4.21
CA PRO A 625 8.96 -6.72 -5.23
C PRO A 625 7.67 -6.06 -4.72
N GLU A 626 7.23 -6.43 -3.52
CA GLU A 626 6.03 -5.86 -2.90
C GLU A 626 6.15 -4.37 -2.54
N ILE A 627 7.37 -3.83 -2.37
CA ILE A 627 7.58 -2.38 -2.17
C ILE A 627 7.41 -1.65 -3.50
N ILE A 628 8.04 -2.18 -4.57
CA ILE A 628 7.97 -1.62 -5.92
C ILE A 628 6.52 -1.65 -6.45
N GLN A 629 5.80 -2.75 -6.17
CA GLN A 629 4.39 -2.93 -6.54
C GLN A 629 3.41 -2.16 -5.61
N SER A 630 3.90 -1.41 -4.62
CA SER A 630 3.07 -0.73 -3.60
C SER A 630 2.06 -1.68 -2.91
N ASP A 631 2.47 -2.93 -2.75
CA ASP A 631 1.62 -4.09 -2.42
C ASP A 631 1.32 -4.21 -0.91
N GLY A 632 1.77 -3.22 -0.14
CA GLY A 632 1.76 -3.16 1.32
C GLY A 632 2.83 -4.10 1.90
N HIS A 633 3.92 -3.56 2.45
CA HIS A 633 5.06 -4.34 2.94
C HIS A 633 5.17 -4.37 4.46
N GLY A 634 5.91 -5.35 4.95
CA GLY A 634 6.22 -5.56 6.37
C GLY A 634 7.56 -6.29 6.51
N LYS A 635 7.70 -7.09 7.56
CA LYS A 635 8.94 -7.82 7.95
C LYS A 635 9.60 -8.62 6.81
N ALA A 636 8.80 -9.15 5.88
CA ALA A 636 9.24 -9.84 4.66
C ALA A 636 10.22 -9.04 3.78
N ALA A 637 10.17 -7.70 3.82
CA ALA A 637 11.03 -6.85 3.00
C ALA A 637 12.47 -6.79 3.51
N ASP A 638 12.69 -6.75 4.83
CA ASP A 638 14.04 -6.79 5.40
C ASP A 638 14.72 -8.15 5.07
N TRP A 639 13.95 -9.25 5.07
CA TRP A 639 14.45 -10.57 4.66
C TRP A 639 14.78 -10.66 3.16
N TRP A 640 14.06 -9.94 2.29
CA TRP A 640 14.47 -9.80 0.89
C TRP A 640 15.80 -9.04 0.79
N ALA A 641 15.95 -7.92 1.51
CA ALA A 641 17.19 -7.15 1.54
C ALA A 641 18.37 -7.96 2.09
N CYS A 642 18.16 -8.89 3.05
CA CYS A 642 19.17 -9.88 3.44
C CYS A 642 19.63 -10.76 2.27
N GLY A 643 18.74 -11.16 1.36
CA GLY A 643 19.07 -11.90 0.14
C GLY A 643 19.90 -11.08 -0.84
N ILE A 644 19.55 -9.80 -1.04
CA ILE A 644 20.31 -8.86 -1.86
C ILE A 644 21.73 -8.68 -1.29
N LEU A 645 21.83 -8.43 0.03
CA LEU A 645 23.09 -8.22 0.72
C LEU A 645 23.99 -9.46 0.72
N ALA A 646 23.41 -10.65 0.93
CA ALA A 646 24.13 -11.92 0.87
C ALA A 646 24.72 -12.18 -0.53
N TYR A 647 23.97 -11.83 -1.58
CA TYR A 647 24.47 -11.88 -2.95
C TYR A 647 25.58 -10.85 -3.17
N GLU A 648 25.35 -9.57 -2.84
CA GLU A 648 26.36 -8.52 -3.06
C GLU A 648 27.65 -8.81 -2.29
N MET A 649 27.59 -9.29 -1.04
CA MET A 649 28.78 -9.71 -0.30
C MET A 649 29.57 -10.82 -1.02
N MET A 650 28.92 -11.86 -1.56
CA MET A 650 29.63 -12.99 -2.20
C MET A 650 29.99 -12.78 -3.67
N VAL A 651 29.38 -11.80 -4.35
CA VAL A 651 29.56 -11.57 -5.79
C VAL A 651 30.27 -10.24 -6.10
N GLY A 652 30.17 -9.25 -5.21
CA GLY A 652 30.80 -7.93 -5.31
C GLY A 652 29.93 -6.83 -5.93
N TYR A 653 28.68 -7.14 -6.29
CA TYR A 653 27.66 -6.23 -6.83
C TYR A 653 26.26 -6.82 -6.59
N PRO A 654 25.19 -6.03 -6.53
CA PRO A 654 23.84 -6.54 -6.25
C PRO A 654 23.29 -7.37 -7.43
N PRO A 655 22.35 -8.30 -7.19
CA PRO A 655 21.82 -9.19 -8.23
C PRO A 655 20.97 -8.47 -9.27
N PHE A 656 20.47 -7.27 -8.93
CA PHE A 656 19.71 -6.39 -9.81
C PHE A 656 20.37 -5.01 -9.80
N TYR A 657 20.92 -4.60 -10.94
CA TYR A 657 21.55 -3.30 -11.16
C TYR A 657 21.23 -2.81 -12.58
N ASP A 658 21.18 -1.50 -12.79
CA ASP A 658 20.94 -0.84 -14.09
C ASP A 658 21.49 0.60 -14.07
N GLU A 659 21.45 1.31 -15.19
CA GLU A 659 21.76 2.74 -15.24
C GLU A 659 20.61 3.61 -14.68
N THR A 660 19.40 3.03 -14.54
CA THR A 660 18.20 3.73 -14.06
C THR A 660 17.49 2.94 -12.95
N ALA A 661 16.92 3.64 -11.96
CA ALA A 661 16.11 3.02 -10.91
C ALA A 661 14.94 2.20 -11.49
N TYR A 662 14.31 2.69 -12.57
CA TYR A 662 13.24 1.96 -13.26
C TYR A 662 13.76 0.64 -13.89
N GLY A 663 14.95 0.64 -14.50
CA GLY A 663 15.58 -0.58 -15.01
C GLY A 663 16.00 -1.57 -13.91
N ILE A 664 16.34 -1.08 -12.71
CA ILE A 664 16.52 -1.92 -11.51
C ILE A 664 15.18 -2.56 -11.11
N TYR A 665 14.11 -1.76 -11.01
CA TYR A 665 12.76 -2.23 -10.65
C TYR A 665 12.26 -3.31 -11.62
N GLU A 666 12.40 -3.09 -12.94
CA GLU A 666 12.05 -4.12 -13.93
C GLU A 666 12.80 -5.43 -13.70
N LYS A 667 14.08 -5.39 -13.32
CA LYS A 667 14.90 -6.60 -13.10
C LYS A 667 14.49 -7.34 -11.82
N ILE A 668 14.16 -6.60 -10.76
CA ILE A 668 13.61 -7.15 -9.51
C ILE A 668 12.28 -7.86 -9.80
N LEU A 669 11.33 -7.19 -10.46
CA LEU A 669 10.02 -7.77 -10.80
C LEU A 669 10.12 -8.96 -11.76
N LYS A 670 11.12 -8.96 -12.66
CA LYS A 670 11.42 -10.12 -13.53
C LYS A 670 12.06 -11.30 -12.79
N GLY A 671 12.57 -11.12 -11.57
CA GLY A 671 13.12 -12.17 -10.70
C GLY A 671 14.37 -12.91 -11.21
N LYS A 672 15.01 -12.41 -12.28
CA LYS A 672 16.07 -13.13 -13.01
C LYS A 672 17.47 -12.84 -12.46
N VAL A 673 17.77 -13.43 -11.30
CA VAL A 673 19.10 -13.41 -10.68
C VAL A 673 20.12 -14.16 -11.55
N HIS A 674 21.26 -13.53 -11.86
CA HIS A 674 22.43 -14.19 -12.45
C HIS A 674 23.16 -15.01 -11.39
N TRP A 675 23.79 -16.13 -11.76
CA TRP A 675 24.50 -16.99 -10.80
C TRP A 675 25.91 -17.31 -11.29
N PRO A 676 26.97 -16.85 -10.58
CA PRO A 676 28.33 -17.28 -10.83
C PRO A 676 28.45 -18.81 -10.76
N LYS A 677 29.32 -19.40 -11.60
CA LYS A 677 29.51 -20.86 -11.68
C LYS A 677 30.19 -21.41 -10.43
N GLU A 678 31.02 -20.57 -9.82
CA GLU A 678 31.87 -20.83 -8.67
C GLU A 678 31.10 -20.75 -7.34
N MET A 679 29.88 -20.19 -7.35
CA MET A 679 29.02 -20.13 -6.17
C MET A 679 28.50 -21.54 -5.85
N ASP A 680 28.72 -21.97 -4.60
CA ASP A 680 28.32 -23.28 -4.10
C ASP A 680 26.79 -23.45 -4.02
N ARG A 681 26.35 -24.67 -3.74
CA ARG A 681 24.93 -25.02 -3.73
C ARG A 681 24.18 -24.35 -2.58
N LEU A 682 24.73 -24.31 -1.38
CA LEU A 682 24.05 -23.79 -0.19
C LEU A 682 23.98 -22.26 -0.20
N SER A 683 25.03 -21.58 -0.66
CA SER A 683 25.02 -20.11 -0.85
C SER A 683 23.99 -19.68 -1.91
N ARG A 684 23.84 -20.48 -2.98
CA ARG A 684 22.77 -20.27 -3.98
C ARG A 684 21.38 -20.56 -3.41
N ASP A 685 21.26 -21.48 -2.46
CA ASP A 685 19.99 -21.88 -1.83
C ASP A 685 19.47 -20.80 -0.88
N ILE A 686 20.29 -20.33 0.08
CA ILE A 686 19.90 -19.29 1.03
C ILE A 686 19.49 -17.99 0.33
N ILE A 687 20.22 -17.57 -0.71
CA ILE A 687 19.86 -16.36 -1.48
C ILE A 687 18.53 -16.57 -2.21
N LYS A 688 18.24 -17.76 -2.76
CA LYS A 688 16.93 -18.03 -3.38
C LYS A 688 15.78 -18.05 -2.38
N ALA A 689 16.02 -18.54 -1.17
CA ALA A 689 15.01 -18.59 -0.12
C ALA A 689 14.64 -17.19 0.39
N PHE A 690 15.61 -16.26 0.47
CA PHE A 690 15.37 -14.84 0.73
C PHE A 690 14.82 -14.08 -0.49
N LEU A 691 15.32 -14.33 -1.69
CA LEU A 691 14.87 -13.68 -2.93
C LEU A 691 13.69 -14.40 -3.59
N HIS A 692 12.81 -15.00 -2.77
CA HIS A 692 11.55 -15.56 -3.26
C HIS A 692 10.56 -14.41 -3.52
N PRO A 693 10.05 -14.22 -4.76
CA PRO A 693 9.19 -13.06 -5.08
C PRO A 693 7.91 -13.06 -4.26
N ASP A 694 7.21 -14.19 -4.23
CA ASP A 694 6.06 -14.40 -3.36
C ASP A 694 6.51 -14.49 -1.89
N ARG A 695 6.16 -13.43 -1.15
CA ARG A 695 6.39 -13.23 0.29
C ARG A 695 5.83 -14.33 1.20
N SER A 696 4.77 -15.05 0.81
CA SER A 696 4.23 -16.16 1.61
C SER A 696 5.14 -17.40 1.63
N LYS A 697 6.11 -17.46 0.71
CA LYS A 697 7.09 -18.54 0.56
C LYS A 697 8.53 -18.07 0.81
N ARG A 698 8.70 -16.84 1.31
CA ARG A 698 10.02 -16.22 1.55
C ARG A 698 10.53 -16.56 2.94
N LEU A 699 11.79 -16.96 3.02
CA LEU A 699 12.47 -17.27 4.29
C LEU A 699 12.42 -16.05 5.23
N GLY A 700 12.18 -16.28 6.53
CA GLY A 700 11.93 -15.20 7.50
C GLY A 700 10.46 -14.78 7.61
N ASN A 701 9.62 -15.11 6.61
CA ASN A 701 8.18 -14.82 6.58
C ASN A 701 7.31 -16.09 6.45
N LEU A 702 7.90 -17.25 6.77
CA LEU A 702 7.23 -18.55 6.90
C LEU A 702 6.65 -18.71 8.33
N ILE A 703 6.09 -19.88 8.66
CA ILE A 703 5.40 -20.13 9.94
C ILE A 703 6.32 -20.04 11.17
N GLY A 704 7.61 -20.42 11.05
CA GLY A 704 8.63 -20.21 12.09
C GLY A 704 9.25 -18.81 12.05
N GLY A 705 8.91 -17.99 11.06
CA GLY A 705 9.39 -16.61 10.90
C GLY A 705 10.91 -16.55 10.86
N ALA A 706 11.51 -15.77 11.77
CA ALA A 706 12.96 -15.66 11.91
C ALA A 706 13.64 -16.99 12.25
N GLN A 707 12.97 -17.93 12.93
CA GLN A 707 13.58 -19.22 13.30
C GLN A 707 13.90 -20.08 12.09
N ASP A 708 13.06 -20.06 11.04
CA ASP A 708 13.33 -20.74 9.77
C ASP A 708 14.63 -20.21 9.10
N VAL A 709 15.01 -18.95 9.38
CA VAL A 709 16.29 -18.38 8.92
C VAL A 709 17.47 -18.97 9.71
N LEU A 710 17.33 -19.05 11.04
CA LEU A 710 18.39 -19.53 11.94
C LEU A 710 18.71 -21.02 11.69
N ASP A 711 17.69 -21.83 11.39
CA ASP A 711 17.81 -23.28 11.17
C ASP A 711 18.21 -23.64 9.72
N HIS A 712 18.29 -22.66 8.81
CA HIS A 712 18.62 -22.90 7.40
C HIS A 712 20.02 -23.54 7.24
N PRO A 713 20.20 -24.62 6.45
CA PRO A 713 21.45 -25.40 6.41
C PRO A 713 22.75 -24.63 6.12
N TRP A 714 22.67 -23.44 5.50
CA TRP A 714 23.81 -22.55 5.26
C TRP A 714 24.41 -21.93 6.53
N PHE A 715 23.62 -21.82 7.62
CA PHE A 715 24.08 -21.36 8.94
C PHE A 715 24.53 -22.49 9.88
N ARG A 716 24.56 -23.74 9.41
CA ARG A 716 25.01 -24.90 10.22
C ARG A 716 26.40 -24.64 10.81
N GLY A 717 26.49 -24.69 12.14
CA GLY A 717 27.72 -24.45 12.90
C GLY A 717 27.91 -22.99 13.35
N VAL A 718 26.94 -22.10 13.11
CA VAL A 718 26.86 -20.82 13.83
C VAL A 718 26.31 -21.08 15.24
N ASP A 719 27.11 -20.75 16.25
CA ASP A 719 26.63 -20.57 17.62
C ASP A 719 26.02 -19.16 17.72
N TRP A 720 24.70 -19.09 17.68
CA TRP A 720 23.95 -17.83 17.66
C TRP A 720 24.11 -17.05 18.96
N ASP A 721 24.15 -17.74 20.10
CA ASP A 721 24.23 -17.11 21.42
C ASP A 721 25.65 -16.59 21.71
N ALA A 722 26.69 -17.35 21.34
CA ALA A 722 28.09 -16.89 21.41
C ALA A 722 28.38 -15.78 20.38
N LEU A 723 27.67 -15.75 19.25
CA LEU A 723 27.72 -14.62 18.33
C LEU A 723 27.14 -13.37 19.00
N GLU A 724 25.93 -13.44 19.56
CA GLU A 724 25.23 -12.33 20.23
C GLU A 724 26.02 -11.79 21.44
N ARG A 725 26.58 -12.67 22.28
CA ARG A 725 27.49 -12.30 23.38
C ARG A 725 28.84 -11.74 22.91
N ARG A 726 29.10 -11.70 21.61
CA ARG A 726 30.32 -11.21 20.96
C ARG A 726 31.59 -11.98 21.37
N GLU A 727 31.48 -13.30 21.48
CA GLU A 727 32.56 -14.21 21.87
C GLU A 727 33.32 -14.78 20.65
N ILE A 728 32.68 -14.85 19.49
CA ILE A 728 33.28 -15.29 18.23
C ILE A 728 34.31 -14.26 17.73
N ARG A 729 35.39 -14.71 17.09
CA ARG A 729 36.35 -13.80 16.43
C ARG A 729 35.81 -13.33 15.08
N ALA A 730 35.65 -12.01 14.91
CA ALA A 730 35.26 -11.42 13.63
C ALA A 730 36.31 -11.66 12.52
N PRO A 731 35.88 -11.82 11.26
CA PRO A 731 36.78 -12.13 10.14
C PRO A 731 37.59 -10.92 9.66
N ILE A 732 36.99 -9.72 9.67
CA ILE A 732 37.65 -8.46 9.33
C ILE A 732 37.76 -7.64 10.62
N ILE A 733 38.99 -7.34 11.06
CA ILE A 733 39.25 -6.46 12.20
C ILE A 733 39.82 -5.15 11.63
N PRO A 734 39.06 -4.03 11.65
CA PRO A 734 39.52 -2.74 11.14
C PRO A 734 40.76 -2.24 11.87
N GLN A 735 41.72 -1.65 11.14
CA GLN A 735 42.91 -1.07 11.75
C GLN A 735 42.64 0.35 12.26
N VAL A 736 42.47 0.45 13.57
CA VAL A 736 42.17 1.69 14.31
C VAL A 736 43.35 2.00 15.23
N ALA A 737 43.95 3.19 15.14
CA ALA A 737 45.09 3.59 15.99
C ALA A 737 44.71 4.43 17.22
N SER A 738 43.53 5.05 17.22
CA SER A 738 43.00 5.84 18.33
C SER A 738 41.47 5.80 18.36
N HIS A 739 40.86 6.19 19.48
CA HIS A 739 39.40 6.18 19.62
C HIS A 739 38.68 7.31 18.86
N ASP A 740 39.43 8.21 18.24
CA ASP A 740 38.99 9.26 17.31
C ASP A 740 39.51 9.06 15.86
N ASP A 741 40.06 7.87 15.55
CA ASP A 741 40.65 7.60 14.23
C ASP A 741 39.59 7.57 13.12
N THR A 742 39.64 8.56 12.23
CA THR A 742 38.69 8.73 11.12
C THR A 742 39.17 8.14 9.79
N ARG A 743 40.25 7.34 9.75
CA ARG A 743 40.87 6.86 8.48
C ARG A 743 39.96 6.05 7.56
N HIS A 744 38.87 5.50 8.08
CA HIS A 744 37.90 4.72 7.32
C HIS A 744 36.70 5.54 6.83
N PHE A 745 36.68 6.85 7.12
CA PHE A 745 35.68 7.81 6.66
C PHE A 745 36.26 8.78 5.63
N SER A 746 35.38 9.45 4.88
CA SER A 746 35.79 10.47 3.91
C SER A 746 36.27 11.74 4.60
N ARG A 747 37.37 12.34 4.12
CA ARG A 747 37.88 13.63 4.63
C ARG A 747 37.00 14.79 4.14
N LEU A 748 35.92 15.05 4.88
CA LEU A 748 34.98 16.13 4.62
C LEU A 748 35.32 17.37 5.48
N PRO A 749 35.09 18.60 5.00
CA PRO A 749 35.30 19.82 5.78
C PRO A 749 34.34 19.90 6.96
N LEU A 750 34.74 20.66 7.98
CA LEU A 750 33.84 21.03 9.08
C LEU A 750 32.77 22.03 8.59
N PRO A 751 31.56 22.04 9.20
CA PRO A 751 30.60 23.11 8.98
C PRO A 751 31.16 24.49 9.38
N PRO A 752 30.72 25.59 8.73
CA PRO A 752 30.83 26.94 9.28
C PRO A 752 30.20 27.03 10.68
N ALA A 753 30.71 27.95 11.50
CA ALA A 753 30.23 28.16 12.86
C ALA A 753 28.73 28.52 12.92
N GLU A 754 28.28 29.24 11.90
CA GLU A 754 26.94 29.79 11.75
C GLU A 754 25.89 28.72 11.43
N GLU A 755 26.30 27.54 10.95
CA GLU A 755 25.40 26.41 10.69
C GLU A 755 25.12 25.56 11.94
N ILE A 756 25.96 25.64 12.97
CA ILE A 756 25.92 24.79 14.18
C ILE A 756 26.05 25.58 15.49
N PRO A 757 25.25 26.66 15.71
CA PRO A 757 25.49 27.61 16.79
C PRO A 757 25.48 26.98 18.19
N GLY A 758 24.63 25.98 18.45
CA GLY A 758 24.58 25.29 19.75
C GLY A 758 25.89 24.62 20.19
N LEU A 759 26.74 24.17 19.24
CA LEU A 759 28.07 23.60 19.54
C LEU A 759 29.12 24.64 19.94
N ILE A 760 28.80 25.94 19.80
CA ILE A 760 29.71 27.07 19.99
C ILE A 760 29.26 27.97 21.13
N ARG A 761 27.95 28.16 21.30
CA ARG A 761 27.35 28.98 22.36
C ARG A 761 26.10 28.30 22.90
N GLU A 762 25.86 28.44 24.21
CA GLU A 762 24.54 28.20 24.75
C GLU A 762 23.59 29.31 24.29
N GLU A 763 22.43 28.95 23.76
CA GLU A 763 21.40 29.90 23.39
C GLU A 763 20.51 30.17 24.62
N GLN A 764 20.15 31.45 24.85
CA GLN A 764 19.25 31.76 25.96
C GLN A 764 17.83 31.27 25.63
N PRO A 765 17.11 30.65 26.59
CA PRO A 765 15.74 30.21 26.36
C PRO A 765 14.87 31.42 25.99
N ARG A 766 14.13 31.30 24.88
CA ARG A 766 13.23 32.35 24.39
C ARG A 766 12.17 32.65 25.46
N ASN A 767 11.88 33.93 25.69
CA ASN A 767 10.78 34.33 26.58
C ASN A 767 9.45 33.77 26.06
N LEU A 768 8.64 33.19 26.95
CA LEU A 768 7.30 32.60 26.72
C LEU A 768 6.23 33.56 26.13
N HIS A 769 6.61 34.79 25.78
CA HIS A 769 5.77 35.79 25.12
C HIS A 769 6.14 36.02 23.64
N GLN A 770 7.14 35.31 23.11
CA GLN A 770 7.36 35.24 21.66
C GLN A 770 6.30 34.35 21.01
N ARG A 771 5.96 34.66 19.75
CA ARG A 771 4.88 33.98 19.00
C ARG A 771 5.21 32.49 18.82
N PHE A 772 4.18 31.66 18.84
CA PHE A 772 4.23 30.24 18.48
C PHE A 772 5.06 30.03 17.21
N ASP A 773 6.14 29.24 17.33
CA ASP A 773 6.99 28.83 16.22
C ASP A 773 6.55 27.43 15.75
N PRO A 774 5.88 27.32 14.57
CA PRO A 774 5.35 26.04 14.12
C PRO A 774 6.44 25.01 13.81
N ILE A 775 7.68 25.44 13.56
CA ILE A 775 8.80 24.53 13.25
C ILE A 775 9.38 23.97 14.56
N GLU A 776 9.51 24.79 15.60
CA GLU A 776 10.00 24.36 16.91
C GLU A 776 9.05 23.34 17.58
N TYR A 777 7.73 23.57 17.47
CA TYR A 777 6.70 22.69 18.03
C TYR A 777 6.74 21.24 17.47
N GLN A 778 7.27 21.04 16.27
CA GLN A 778 7.39 19.72 15.64
C GLN A 778 8.50 18.84 16.24
N PHE A 779 9.37 19.41 17.09
CA PHE A 779 10.54 18.75 17.66
C PHE A 779 10.65 18.90 19.19
N LEU A 780 9.54 19.09 19.92
CA LEU A 780 9.49 19.23 21.39
C LEU A 780 10.12 18.07 22.19
N GLU A 781 10.39 16.96 21.52
CA GLU A 781 10.93 15.71 22.07
C GLU A 781 12.45 15.56 21.87
N PHE A 782 13.15 16.58 21.34
CA PHE A 782 14.61 16.60 21.13
C PHE A 782 15.37 17.40 22.19
#